data_AF-A0A453INC4-F1
#
_entry.id   AF-A0A453INC4-F1
#
_cell.length_a   1.000
_cell.length_b   1.000
_cell.length_c   1.000
_cell.angle_alpha   90.00
_cell.angle_beta   90.00
_cell.angle_gamma   90.00
#
_symmetry.space_group_name_H-M   'P 1'
#
loop_
_entity.id
_entity.type
_entity.pdbx_description
1 polymer ?
#
loop_
_entity_poly.entity_id
_entity_poly.type
_entity_poly.pdbx_seq_one_letter_code
_entity_poly.pdbx_strand_id
1 'polypeptide(L)'
;RGSIQEFVQEDTKAVDGDDTSEFGASFDFKAPSRFIIDVTLDDDLPLGSGVLSSFQEEQHDASTTSCNSTAFAGPVNLRWLKDQCDLITRSGGSMLSGDELAMALCRVLRSNKAGDEIAGELLDMVGDGAFEIVQDLLSHRKELGDAIQHGLTILKSEKVSSNNQPKMPTYGTQVTIQTEYERQLDKIKRKEGRRAKRGAENGMNDFGADDFSSLLQASERKQPFDDMIGTGEGESSFQVTSLPQGTTRKHMKGYEEVKIPPTPTAPLGPNEKLIEIRELDDIAQAAFQGYKSLNRVQSRIFQATYNTNENILVCAPTGAGKTNIAMIAVLHEVKQHFREGILHKNEFKIVYVAPMKALAAEVTATFGRRLSPLNLVVKELTGDMQLTRSEIEETQMIVTTPEKWDVITRKSSDMALSMLVKLIIIDEVHLLNDDRGSVIETLVARTLRQVESMQSMIRIVGLSATLPTYKEVAEFLRVNADTGLFYFDSSYRPVPLAQQYIGITERDYAKRNDLFNSICYDKVVESIKQGHQALVFVHTRKDTGKTARTLIDLAAKAGEVELFSNADHPQYGLIKKDVSKAKSREVIEFFDSGFGIHNAGMMRSDRNLMERLFADGLLKVLVCTATLAWGVNLPAHTVVIKGTQLYDAKAGGWRDLGMLDVMQIFGRAGRPQFDKSGEGIIITTHDKLAYYLRLLTSQLPIESQFLGSLKDNLNAEVALGTVTNVREACAWLGYTYLFRRMKTNPLVYGITWEEVIGDPSMGAKQRSFIIDAARSLDKAKMMRYDEKSGNFYCTELGRIASHFYLQYSSVETYNEMLRRHMSESEVINMVAHSSEFENIVVREEEQDELETLARKACPLEVKGGPTDKHGKISILIQVFISRASVDSSSLHSDAQYISQSLGRIMRALFEICLRRGWSEMTSLLLEYCKAVDRKIWPHLHPLRQFDRDISPEILWKLEERNVDLDRLYEMEENDIGALIRFSHQGRLVKQYVGYFPHVNLSASVSPITRTVLKVRAGVNSIILMFFLKLVHYLPLTRLL
;
A
#
# COMPACT_ATOMS: atom_id res chain seq x y z
N ARG A 1 55.72 6.10 30.51
CA ARG A 1 57.01 5.69 31.10
C ARG A 1 57.83 5.04 30.00
N GLY A 2 58.93 5.70 29.59
CA GLY A 2 59.98 5.24 28.64
C GLY A 2 59.57 5.23 27.15
N SER A 3 59.90 6.14 26.22
CA SER A 3 61.03 7.07 25.94
C SER A 3 62.20 6.53 25.09
N ILE A 4 62.25 7.03 23.84
CA ILE A 4 63.41 7.55 23.09
C ILE A 4 64.45 6.54 22.55
N GLN A 5 64.66 6.52 21.23
CA GLN A 5 65.94 6.97 20.62
C GLN A 5 65.88 7.03 19.08
N GLU A 6 66.02 8.26 18.58
CA GLU A 6 66.55 8.60 17.27
C GLU A 6 68.05 8.25 17.19
N PHE A 7 68.57 8.03 15.98
CA PHE A 7 69.83 8.68 15.56
C PHE A 7 69.83 8.93 14.05
N VAL A 8 70.20 10.16 13.74
CA VAL A 8 70.33 10.88 12.47
C VAL A 8 71.82 10.96 12.11
N GLN A 9 72.17 11.05 10.81
CA GLN A 9 73.16 12.00 10.24
C GLN A 9 73.13 11.90 8.71
N GLU A 10 72.66 12.96 8.03
CA GLU A 10 73.44 14.01 7.31
C GLU A 10 73.93 13.50 5.92
N ASP A 11 73.72 14.19 4.79
CA ASP A 11 73.96 15.61 4.57
C ASP A 11 73.29 16.19 3.30
N THR A 12 73.29 17.52 3.27
CA THR A 12 72.60 18.55 2.49
C THR A 12 72.85 18.70 0.96
N LYS A 13 71.83 19.18 0.21
CA LYS A 13 71.90 20.37 -0.69
C LYS A 13 70.53 20.75 -1.29
N ALA A 14 70.24 22.06 -1.24
CA ALA A 14 69.03 22.73 -1.72
C ALA A 14 69.11 23.18 -3.20
N VAL A 15 67.98 23.16 -3.91
CA VAL A 15 67.61 24.09 -5.00
C VAL A 15 66.07 24.22 -5.01
N ASP A 16 65.59 25.47 -5.06
CA ASP A 16 64.18 25.92 -5.05
C ASP A 16 63.34 25.46 -6.26
N GLY A 17 62.02 25.35 -6.06
CA GLY A 17 61.02 25.24 -7.13
C GLY A 17 59.65 24.79 -6.62
N ASP A 18 58.71 25.73 -6.58
CA ASP A 18 57.30 25.66 -6.15
C ASP A 18 56.50 24.53 -6.85
N ASP A 19 55.83 23.65 -6.10
CA ASP A 19 54.88 22.67 -6.65
C ASP A 19 53.75 22.34 -5.65
N THR A 20 52.60 22.99 -5.82
CA THR A 20 51.31 22.56 -5.29
C THR A 20 50.65 21.61 -6.29
N SER A 21 50.79 20.29 -6.10
CA SER A 21 50.05 19.29 -6.88
C SER A 21 48.80 18.83 -6.13
N GLU A 22 47.63 19.27 -6.60
CA GLU A 22 46.31 18.76 -6.21
C GLU A 22 46.15 17.27 -6.58
N PHE A 23 45.62 16.52 -5.62
CA PHE A 23 45.28 15.10 -5.74
C PHE A 23 43.84 15.00 -6.26
N GLY A 24 43.59 14.46 -7.46
CA GLY A 24 42.21 14.17 -7.90
C GLY A 24 41.87 14.11 -9.40
N ALA A 25 42.81 14.15 -10.33
CA ALA A 25 42.49 14.06 -11.75
C ALA A 25 42.55 12.62 -12.28
N SER A 26 41.43 11.88 -12.21
CA SER A 26 40.99 10.94 -13.28
C SER A 26 39.78 10.10 -12.82
N PHE A 27 38.56 10.54 -13.15
CA PHE A 27 37.41 9.64 -13.29
C PHE A 27 36.76 9.91 -14.65
N ASP A 28 37.00 9.03 -15.61
CA ASP A 28 36.38 9.05 -16.93
C ASP A 28 34.88 8.70 -16.82
N PHE A 29 34.04 9.72 -16.95
CA PHE A 29 32.60 9.55 -17.05
C PHE A 29 32.22 9.23 -18.52
N LYS A 30 31.82 7.99 -18.80
CA LYS A 30 31.21 7.61 -20.09
C LYS A 30 29.71 7.90 -20.06
N ALA A 31 29.25 8.81 -20.92
CA ALA A 31 27.83 9.12 -21.09
C ALA A 31 27.07 7.94 -21.76
N PRO A 32 25.80 7.68 -21.39
CA PRO A 32 24.96 6.71 -22.11
C PRO A 32 24.58 7.25 -23.50
N SER A 33 24.64 6.37 -24.51
CA SER A 33 24.28 6.65 -25.90
C SER A 33 22.81 7.07 -26.04
N ARG A 34 22.57 8.34 -26.38
CA ARG A 34 21.30 8.80 -26.94
C ARG A 34 21.31 8.58 -28.44
N PHE A 35 20.26 7.93 -28.96
CA PHE A 35 19.92 7.96 -30.37
C PHE A 35 19.56 9.40 -30.76
N ILE A 36 20.40 10.02 -31.60
CA ILE A 36 20.10 11.27 -32.28
C ILE A 36 19.51 10.87 -33.63
N ILE A 37 18.30 11.36 -33.91
CA ILE A 37 17.71 11.33 -35.25
C ILE A 37 18.19 12.63 -35.92
N ASP A 38 19.00 12.50 -36.98
CA ASP A 38 19.39 13.62 -37.83
C ASP A 38 18.19 14.07 -38.66
N VAL A 39 17.85 15.35 -38.57
CA VAL A 39 17.04 16.04 -39.58
C VAL A 39 17.87 17.21 -40.07
N THR A 40 18.33 17.11 -41.31
CA THR A 40 19.00 18.17 -42.05
C THR A 40 17.95 19.17 -42.55
N LEU A 41 18.13 20.45 -42.23
CA LEU A 41 17.42 21.56 -42.88
C LEU A 41 18.46 22.54 -43.41
N ASP A 42 18.48 22.66 -44.73
CA ASP A 42 19.29 23.60 -45.50
C ASP A 42 18.81 25.05 -45.27
N ASP A 43 19.75 25.93 -44.97
CA ASP A 43 19.61 27.39 -45.01
C ASP A 43 19.81 27.87 -46.46
N ASP A 44 18.96 28.78 -46.95
CA ASP A 44 19.41 29.79 -47.92
C ASP A 44 18.51 31.04 -47.98
N LEU A 45 19.19 32.20 -47.99
CA LEU A 45 18.81 33.55 -48.47
C LEU A 45 18.32 34.64 -47.47
N PRO A 46 18.63 35.93 -47.74
CA PRO A 46 19.17 36.84 -46.73
C PRO A 46 18.37 38.12 -46.44
N LEU A 47 18.69 38.69 -45.26
CA LEU A 47 18.65 40.08 -44.78
C LEU A 47 17.98 41.18 -45.63
N GLY A 48 17.04 41.89 -45.00
CA GLY A 48 16.61 43.25 -45.33
C GLY A 48 16.30 44.07 -44.07
N SER A 49 16.96 45.21 -43.93
CA SER A 49 16.96 46.17 -42.82
C SER A 49 15.77 47.14 -42.81
N GLY A 50 15.30 47.57 -41.64
CA GLY A 50 14.39 48.72 -41.48
C GLY A 50 14.20 49.12 -40.02
N VAL A 51 14.14 50.42 -39.75
CA VAL A 51 14.45 51.13 -38.49
C VAL A 51 13.19 51.74 -37.84
N LEU A 52 13.17 51.77 -36.48
CA LEU A 52 12.47 52.65 -35.51
C LEU A 52 11.09 53.26 -35.84
N SER A 53 10.12 53.11 -34.93
CA SER A 53 9.72 54.18 -33.98
C SER A 53 8.48 53.83 -33.14
N SER A 54 8.52 54.24 -31.87
CA SER A 54 7.49 54.25 -30.83
C SER A 54 6.31 55.20 -31.12
N PHE A 55 5.08 54.92 -30.63
CA PHE A 55 4.19 55.85 -29.89
C PHE A 55 2.88 55.16 -29.43
N GLN A 56 2.64 55.25 -28.10
CA GLN A 56 1.40 55.43 -27.30
C GLN A 56 0.01 55.07 -27.87
N GLU A 57 -0.73 54.15 -27.22
CA GLU A 57 -1.80 54.32 -26.20
C GLU A 57 -3.22 54.34 -26.80
N GLU A 58 -4.04 53.32 -26.52
CA GLU A 58 -5.38 53.43 -25.90
C GLU A 58 -6.08 52.06 -25.81
N GLN A 59 -6.74 51.86 -24.67
CA GLN A 59 -7.51 50.66 -24.29
C GLN A 59 -8.83 50.58 -25.07
N HIS A 60 -9.19 49.37 -25.51
CA HIS A 60 -10.59 48.94 -25.53
C HIS A 60 -10.67 47.42 -25.34
N ASP A 61 -11.39 47.03 -24.28
CA ASP A 61 -11.76 45.65 -23.96
C ASP A 61 -12.54 44.99 -25.10
N ALA A 62 -12.06 43.83 -25.56
CA ALA A 62 -12.90 42.79 -26.14
C ALA A 62 -12.24 41.41 -25.94
N SER A 63 -12.83 40.63 -25.05
CA SER A 63 -12.56 39.21 -24.83
C SER A 63 -12.62 38.41 -26.13
N THR A 64 -11.48 37.89 -26.60
CA THR A 64 -11.43 36.78 -27.56
C THR A 64 -10.34 35.81 -27.15
N THR A 65 -10.79 34.59 -26.84
CA THR A 65 -10.00 33.43 -26.47
C THR A 65 -9.19 32.99 -27.69
N SER A 66 -7.89 33.31 -27.74
CA SER A 66 -7.00 32.71 -28.73
C SER A 66 -6.61 31.30 -28.28
N CYS A 67 -7.23 30.32 -28.91
CA CYS A 67 -6.82 28.93 -28.86
C CYS A 67 -5.48 28.77 -29.62
N ASN A 68 -4.36 28.80 -28.90
CA ASN A 68 -3.08 28.32 -29.43
C ASN A 68 -3.16 26.80 -29.64
N SER A 69 -3.58 26.37 -30.84
CA SER A 69 -3.39 25.00 -31.30
C SER A 69 -1.95 24.83 -31.77
N THR A 70 -1.11 24.30 -30.89
CA THR A 70 0.13 23.66 -31.33
C THR A 70 -0.23 22.42 -32.15
N ALA A 71 0.27 22.41 -33.39
CA ALA A 71 -0.08 21.47 -34.45
C ALA A 71 0.01 20.00 -34.05
N PHE A 72 -1.02 19.24 -34.42
CA PHE A 72 -0.97 17.79 -34.59
C PHE A 72 0.05 17.46 -35.69
N ALA A 73 1.21 16.93 -35.32
CA ALA A 73 2.15 16.30 -36.26
C ALA A 73 1.66 14.89 -36.68
N GLY A 74 0.45 14.82 -37.27
CA GLY A 74 -0.10 13.62 -37.90
C GLY A 74 -0.01 13.71 -39.43
N PRO A 75 -0.03 12.59 -40.16
CA PRO A 75 -0.02 12.62 -41.63
C PRO A 75 -1.30 13.29 -42.15
N VAL A 76 -1.14 14.36 -42.94
CA VAL A 76 -2.23 15.11 -43.57
C VAL A 76 -2.97 14.18 -44.55
N ASN A 77 -4.20 13.81 -44.21
CA ASN A 77 -5.03 12.88 -44.98
C ASN A 77 -6.50 13.35 -45.01
N LEU A 78 -7.35 12.65 -45.75
CA LEU A 78 -8.78 13.02 -45.90
C LEU A 78 -9.54 13.07 -44.56
N ARG A 79 -9.07 12.34 -43.53
CA ARG A 79 -9.65 12.37 -42.19
C ARG A 79 -9.25 13.64 -41.45
N TRP A 80 -7.98 14.04 -41.56
CA TRP A 80 -7.51 15.33 -41.06
C TRP A 80 -8.30 16.49 -41.67
N LEU A 81 -8.53 16.47 -42.99
CA LEU A 81 -9.34 17.51 -43.67
C LEU A 81 -10.76 17.58 -43.10
N LYS A 82 -11.39 16.43 -42.85
CA LYS A 82 -12.73 16.35 -42.24
C LYS A 82 -12.74 16.89 -40.80
N ASP A 83 -11.75 16.50 -40.00
CA ASP A 83 -11.64 16.96 -38.60
C ASP A 83 -11.43 18.48 -38.52
N GLN A 84 -10.70 19.08 -39.47
CA GLN A 84 -10.55 20.54 -39.58
C GLN A 84 -11.86 21.22 -40.02
N CYS A 85 -12.59 20.66 -40.98
CA CYS A 85 -13.92 21.17 -41.37
C CYS A 85 -14.90 21.16 -40.19
N ASP A 86 -14.91 20.08 -39.41
CA ASP A 86 -15.78 19.97 -38.24
C ASP A 86 -15.39 20.97 -37.14
N LEU A 87 -14.09 21.32 -37.03
CA LEU A 87 -13.60 22.35 -36.11
C LEU A 87 -14.08 23.75 -36.55
N ILE A 88 -14.01 24.06 -37.84
CA ILE A 88 -14.47 25.33 -38.44
C ILE A 88 -15.99 25.50 -38.29
N THR A 89 -16.77 24.44 -38.53
CA THR A 89 -18.23 24.50 -38.37
C THR A 89 -18.62 24.69 -36.90
N ARG A 90 -17.84 24.14 -35.95
CA ARG A 90 -18.08 24.34 -34.50
C ARG A 90 -17.69 25.72 -34.00
N SER A 91 -16.70 26.37 -34.60
CA SER A 91 -16.29 27.74 -34.26
C SER A 91 -17.14 28.83 -34.95
N GLY A 92 -18.13 28.44 -35.76
CA GLY A 92 -19.07 29.35 -36.42
C GLY A 92 -18.53 29.99 -37.71
N GLY A 93 -17.44 29.47 -38.28
CA GLY A 93 -16.77 30.04 -39.45
C GLY A 93 -17.48 29.81 -40.80
N SER A 94 -18.43 28.87 -40.88
CA SER A 94 -19.15 28.57 -42.14
C SER A 94 -20.61 28.24 -41.91
N MET A 95 -21.48 28.63 -42.85
CA MET A 95 -22.93 28.33 -42.86
C MET A 95 -23.24 26.92 -43.40
N LEU A 96 -22.23 26.19 -43.87
CA LEU A 96 -22.35 24.83 -44.43
C LEU A 96 -22.16 23.77 -43.34
N SER A 97 -22.79 22.60 -43.52
CA SER A 97 -22.49 21.43 -42.68
C SER A 97 -21.07 20.93 -42.93
N GLY A 98 -20.41 20.32 -41.92
CA GLY A 98 -19.01 19.90 -42.01
C GLY A 98 -18.69 19.01 -43.22
N ASP A 99 -19.63 18.13 -43.62
CA ASP A 99 -19.49 17.28 -44.80
C ASP A 99 -19.68 18.04 -46.13
N GLU A 100 -20.55 19.06 -46.17
CA GLU A 100 -20.72 19.94 -47.35
C GLU A 100 -19.52 20.87 -47.54
N LEU A 101 -18.98 21.40 -46.43
CA LEU A 101 -17.76 22.20 -46.42
C LEU A 101 -16.56 21.38 -46.89
N ALA A 102 -16.39 20.15 -46.38
CA ALA A 102 -15.33 19.24 -46.84
C ALA A 102 -15.43 18.95 -48.34
N MET A 103 -16.64 18.76 -48.88
CA MET A 103 -16.85 18.56 -50.32
C MET A 103 -16.56 19.82 -51.16
N ALA A 104 -16.91 21.01 -50.66
CA ALA A 104 -16.62 22.28 -51.31
C ALA A 104 -15.11 22.55 -51.35
N LEU A 105 -14.42 22.38 -50.22
CA LEU A 105 -12.97 22.51 -50.11
C LEU A 105 -12.24 21.51 -51.02
N CYS A 106 -12.69 20.25 -51.08
CA CYS A 106 -12.14 19.26 -52.01
C CYS A 106 -12.27 19.67 -53.49
N ARG A 107 -13.33 20.40 -53.87
CA ARG A 107 -13.50 20.89 -55.26
C ARG A 107 -12.57 22.05 -55.55
N VAL A 108 -12.42 22.98 -54.62
CA VAL A 108 -11.57 24.17 -54.76
C VAL A 108 -10.09 23.79 -54.77
N LEU A 109 -9.66 22.88 -53.90
CA LEU A 109 -8.28 22.35 -53.87
C LEU A 109 -7.89 21.61 -55.15
N ARG A 110 -8.87 21.01 -55.85
CA ARG A 110 -8.72 20.35 -57.16
C ARG A 110 -8.77 21.29 -58.36
N SER A 111 -9.13 22.56 -58.17
CA SER A 111 -9.17 23.51 -59.28
C SER A 111 -7.74 23.78 -59.79
N ASN A 112 -7.57 24.07 -61.08
CA ASN A 112 -6.28 24.43 -61.67
C ASN A 112 -5.95 25.93 -61.52
N LYS A 113 -6.63 26.63 -60.60
CA LYS A 113 -6.43 28.07 -60.36
C LYS A 113 -5.10 28.33 -59.63
N ALA A 114 -4.63 29.57 -59.74
CA ALA A 114 -3.43 30.04 -59.06
C ALA A 114 -3.62 29.99 -57.53
N GLY A 115 -2.52 29.84 -56.77
CA GLY A 115 -2.56 29.69 -55.31
C GLY A 115 -3.30 30.84 -54.60
N ASP A 116 -3.12 32.06 -55.08
CA ASP A 116 -3.70 33.27 -54.48
C ASP A 116 -5.22 33.38 -54.73
N GLU A 117 -5.69 32.96 -55.90
CA GLU A 117 -7.13 32.88 -56.21
C GLU A 117 -7.84 31.82 -55.37
N ILE A 118 -7.15 30.69 -55.14
CA ILE A 118 -7.65 29.62 -54.28
C ILE A 118 -7.64 30.04 -52.82
N ALA A 119 -6.61 30.76 -52.37
CA ALA A 119 -6.57 31.31 -51.03
C ALA A 119 -7.79 32.21 -50.77
N GLY A 120 -8.12 33.09 -51.73
CA GLY A 120 -9.34 33.92 -51.68
C GLY A 120 -10.62 33.09 -51.60
N GLU A 121 -10.80 32.09 -52.47
CA GLU A 121 -11.99 31.23 -52.45
C GLU A 121 -12.10 30.38 -51.17
N LEU A 122 -10.98 29.95 -50.60
CA LEU A 122 -10.95 29.21 -49.34
C LEU A 122 -11.28 30.13 -48.15
N LEU A 123 -10.76 31.35 -48.13
CA LEU A 123 -11.07 32.37 -47.12
C LEU A 123 -12.56 32.78 -47.19
N ASP A 124 -13.12 32.97 -48.37
CA ASP A 124 -14.55 33.28 -48.56
C ASP A 124 -15.48 32.16 -48.05
N MET A 125 -15.04 30.90 -48.05
CA MET A 125 -15.83 29.75 -47.60
C MET A 125 -15.71 29.44 -46.10
N VAL A 126 -14.55 29.75 -45.50
CA VAL A 126 -14.17 29.34 -44.14
C VAL A 126 -14.15 30.53 -43.16
N GLY A 127 -14.11 31.75 -43.70
CA GLY A 127 -14.09 33.01 -42.96
C GLY A 127 -12.68 33.44 -42.51
N ASP A 128 -12.53 34.74 -42.24
CA ASP A 128 -11.24 35.37 -41.88
C ASP A 128 -10.59 34.78 -40.61
N GLY A 129 -11.39 34.17 -39.72
CA GLY A 129 -10.92 33.55 -38.48
C GLY A 129 -10.16 32.23 -38.64
N ALA A 130 -10.08 31.68 -39.86
CA ALA A 130 -9.45 30.39 -40.15
C ALA A 130 -8.23 30.49 -41.08
N PHE A 131 -7.56 31.65 -41.09
CA PHE A 131 -6.42 31.94 -41.96
C PHE A 131 -5.28 30.90 -41.87
N GLU A 132 -4.93 30.45 -40.66
CA GLU A 132 -3.90 29.43 -40.44
C GLU A 132 -4.26 28.08 -41.08
N ILE A 133 -5.55 27.70 -41.03
CA ILE A 133 -6.04 26.46 -41.65
C ILE A 133 -5.99 26.57 -43.17
N VAL A 134 -6.31 27.74 -43.74
CA VAL A 134 -6.19 27.98 -45.18
C VAL A 134 -4.74 27.90 -45.63
N GLN A 135 -3.80 28.42 -44.82
CA GLN A 135 -2.36 28.30 -45.08
C GLN A 135 -1.89 26.83 -45.08
N ASP A 136 -2.34 26.03 -44.11
CA ASP A 136 -2.04 24.60 -44.04
C ASP A 136 -2.66 23.79 -45.20
N LEU A 137 -3.87 24.15 -45.64
CA LEU A 137 -4.52 23.53 -46.80
C LEU A 137 -3.76 23.81 -48.10
N LEU A 138 -3.18 24.99 -48.23
CA LEU A 138 -2.40 25.40 -49.39
C LEU A 138 -1.01 24.75 -49.40
N SER A 139 -0.34 24.66 -48.24
CA SER A 139 0.98 24.03 -48.11
C SER A 139 0.92 22.52 -48.45
N HIS A 140 -0.19 21.85 -48.11
CA HIS A 140 -0.41 20.42 -48.38
C HIS A 140 -1.33 20.13 -49.58
N ARG A 141 -1.61 21.12 -50.44
CA ARG A 141 -2.57 20.99 -51.58
C ARG A 141 -2.29 19.80 -52.49
N LYS A 142 -1.02 19.52 -52.78
CA LYS A 142 -0.63 18.42 -53.68
C LYS A 142 -0.94 17.04 -53.08
N GLU A 143 -0.59 16.86 -51.80
CA GLU A 143 -0.82 15.62 -51.04
C GLU A 143 -2.32 15.34 -50.85
N LEU A 144 -3.08 16.38 -50.50
CA LEU A 144 -4.53 16.30 -50.38
C LEU A 144 -5.20 16.04 -51.74
N GLY A 145 -4.74 16.68 -52.81
CA GLY A 145 -5.23 16.45 -54.18
C GLY A 145 -5.05 15.01 -54.63
N ASP A 146 -3.87 14.42 -54.38
CA ASP A 146 -3.56 13.04 -54.71
C ASP A 146 -4.39 12.03 -53.87
N ALA A 147 -4.57 12.32 -52.57
CA ALA A 147 -5.40 11.50 -51.68
C ALA A 147 -6.89 11.51 -52.09
N ILE A 148 -7.43 12.66 -52.51
CA ILE A 148 -8.80 12.79 -53.03
C ILE A 148 -8.95 11.99 -54.33
N GLN A 149 -7.97 12.07 -55.25
CA GLN A 149 -7.99 11.35 -56.52
C GLN A 149 -7.94 9.83 -56.32
N HIS A 150 -7.14 9.37 -55.35
CA HIS A 150 -7.06 7.96 -54.97
C HIS A 150 -8.40 7.45 -54.40
N GLY A 151 -9.04 8.19 -53.48
CA GLY A 151 -10.35 7.83 -52.93
C GLY A 151 -11.47 7.75 -53.97
N LEU A 152 -11.49 8.65 -54.95
CA LEU A 152 -12.46 8.63 -56.06
C LEU A 152 -12.25 7.47 -57.03
N THR A 153 -11.01 6.99 -57.18
CA THR A 153 -10.68 5.85 -58.04
C THR A 153 -11.17 4.53 -57.42
N ILE A 154 -11.06 4.38 -56.10
CA ILE A 154 -11.61 3.24 -55.35
C ILE A 154 -13.14 3.19 -55.48
N LEU A 155 -13.84 4.31 -55.30
CA LEU A 155 -15.30 4.39 -55.44
C LEU A 155 -15.80 4.11 -56.87
N LYS A 156 -14.99 4.37 -57.90
CA LYS A 156 -15.29 3.98 -59.29
C LYS A 156 -15.10 2.48 -59.54
N SER A 157 -14.18 1.83 -58.82
CA SER A 157 -13.94 0.38 -58.93
C SER A 157 -15.02 -0.48 -58.25
N GLU A 158 -15.62 -0.01 -57.15
CA GLU A 158 -16.71 -0.72 -56.46
C GLU A 158 -18.03 -0.70 -57.24
N LYS A 159 -18.29 0.34 -58.05
CA LYS A 159 -19.51 0.43 -58.86
C LYS A 159 -19.54 -0.50 -60.09
N VAL A 160 -18.41 -1.09 -60.50
CA VAL A 160 -18.33 -2.01 -61.65
C VAL A 160 -18.50 -3.48 -61.23
N SER A 161 -18.36 -3.80 -59.94
CA SER A 161 -18.38 -5.18 -59.43
C SER A 161 -19.75 -5.66 -58.91
N SER A 162 -20.78 -4.81 -58.88
CA SER A 162 -22.07 -5.10 -58.26
C SER A 162 -23.15 -5.68 -59.18
N ASN A 163 -22.83 -6.06 -60.43
CA ASN A 163 -23.83 -6.43 -61.44
C ASN A 163 -23.85 -7.90 -61.91
N ASN A 164 -23.25 -8.85 -61.18
CA ASN A 164 -23.37 -10.28 -61.49
C ASN A 164 -23.74 -11.11 -60.25
N GLN A 165 -25.02 -11.46 -60.12
CA GLN A 165 -25.48 -12.58 -59.28
C GLN A 165 -25.99 -13.72 -60.15
N PRO A 166 -25.53 -14.98 -59.95
CA PRO A 166 -26.26 -16.15 -60.39
C PRO A 166 -27.25 -16.63 -59.30
N LYS A 167 -28.41 -17.11 -59.74
CA LYS A 167 -29.55 -17.60 -58.94
C LYS A 167 -29.57 -19.14 -58.80
N MET A 168 -29.96 -19.60 -57.61
CA MET A 168 -30.63 -20.89 -57.22
C MET A 168 -29.81 -22.21 -57.22
N PRO A 169 -30.26 -23.31 -56.54
CA PRO A 169 -31.52 -23.55 -55.78
C PRO A 169 -31.36 -24.20 -54.38
N THR A 170 -32.48 -24.24 -53.64
CA THR A 170 -32.71 -24.99 -52.38
C THR A 170 -33.22 -26.41 -52.66
N TYR A 171 -32.77 -27.43 -51.91
CA TYR A 171 -33.55 -28.51 -51.24
C TYR A 171 -32.64 -29.67 -50.78
N GLY A 172 -32.92 -30.24 -49.61
CA GLY A 172 -32.36 -31.53 -49.17
C GLY A 172 -32.58 -31.84 -47.68
N THR A 173 -33.61 -32.62 -47.39
CA THR A 173 -33.98 -33.16 -46.07
C THR A 173 -32.85 -34.01 -45.47
N GLN A 174 -32.31 -33.63 -44.32
CA GLN A 174 -31.43 -34.49 -43.51
C GLN A 174 -32.13 -34.89 -42.21
N VAL A 175 -32.29 -36.20 -42.02
CA VAL A 175 -32.72 -36.81 -40.76
C VAL A 175 -31.48 -36.93 -39.87
N THR A 176 -31.38 -36.10 -38.83
CA THR A 176 -30.37 -36.22 -37.78
C THR A 176 -30.91 -37.04 -36.62
N ILE A 177 -30.24 -38.15 -36.33
CA ILE A 177 -30.49 -38.99 -35.15
C ILE A 177 -29.89 -38.23 -33.96
N GLN A 178 -30.75 -37.63 -33.14
CA GLN A 178 -30.36 -36.99 -31.87
C GLN A 178 -30.08 -38.05 -30.81
N THR A 179 -28.95 -37.91 -30.11
CA THR A 179 -28.63 -38.76 -28.95
C THR A 179 -29.46 -38.36 -27.73
N GLU A 180 -29.72 -39.29 -26.80
CA GLU A 180 -30.53 -39.03 -25.60
C GLU A 180 -30.03 -37.84 -24.75
N TYR A 181 -28.72 -37.58 -24.78
CA TYR A 181 -28.08 -36.46 -24.09
C TYR A 181 -28.52 -35.09 -24.64
N GLU A 182 -28.61 -34.93 -25.96
CA GLU A 182 -29.07 -33.70 -26.61
C GLU A 182 -30.55 -33.43 -26.30
N ARG A 183 -31.38 -34.47 -26.21
CA ARG A 183 -32.79 -34.35 -25.79
C ARG A 183 -32.94 -33.91 -24.33
N GLN A 184 -32.02 -34.27 -23.45
CA GLN A 184 -32.02 -33.82 -22.05
C GLN A 184 -31.61 -32.35 -21.94
N LEU A 185 -30.58 -31.91 -22.67
CA LEU A 185 -30.17 -30.51 -22.76
C LEU A 185 -31.30 -29.60 -23.28
N ASP A 186 -32.04 -30.07 -24.27
CA ASP A 186 -33.15 -29.31 -24.86
C ASP A 186 -34.39 -29.26 -23.94
N LYS A 187 -34.53 -30.23 -23.03
CA LYS A 187 -35.51 -30.21 -21.93
C LYS A 187 -35.11 -29.23 -20.83
N ILE A 188 -33.82 -29.14 -20.49
CA ILE A 188 -33.28 -28.21 -19.50
C ILE A 188 -33.44 -26.77 -20.01
N LYS A 189 -33.06 -26.49 -21.28
CA LYS A 189 -33.27 -25.18 -21.93
C LYS A 189 -34.74 -24.72 -21.92
N ARG A 190 -35.69 -25.63 -22.20
CA ARG A 190 -37.13 -25.30 -22.13
C ARG A 190 -37.63 -25.08 -20.70
N LYS A 191 -37.01 -25.71 -19.70
CA LYS A 191 -37.36 -25.54 -18.28
C LYS A 191 -36.83 -24.21 -17.73
N GLU A 192 -35.65 -23.78 -18.18
CA GLU A 192 -35.04 -22.48 -17.84
C GLU A 192 -35.71 -21.32 -18.56
N GLY A 193 -36.06 -21.46 -19.84
CA GLY A 193 -36.84 -20.44 -20.57
C GLY A 193 -38.22 -20.17 -19.96
N ARG A 194 -38.81 -21.17 -19.29
CA ARG A 194 -40.06 -21.00 -18.52
C ARG A 194 -39.84 -20.35 -17.14
N ARG A 195 -38.63 -20.42 -16.58
CA ARG A 195 -38.26 -19.70 -15.34
C ARG A 195 -37.92 -18.24 -15.63
N ALA A 196 -37.20 -17.96 -16.72
CA ALA A 196 -36.89 -16.60 -17.17
C ALA A 196 -38.15 -15.77 -17.48
N LYS A 197 -39.16 -16.38 -18.12
CA LYS A 197 -40.45 -15.71 -18.38
C LYS A 197 -41.28 -15.41 -17.13
N ARG A 198 -41.03 -16.06 -15.99
CA ARG A 198 -41.72 -15.80 -14.72
C ARG A 198 -41.03 -14.72 -13.87
N GLY A 199 -39.79 -14.33 -14.22
CA GLY A 199 -39.06 -13.24 -13.56
C GLY A 199 -39.25 -11.87 -14.21
N ALA A 200 -39.85 -11.82 -15.41
CA ALA A 200 -39.91 -10.59 -16.23
C ALA A 200 -41.13 -9.68 -15.98
N GLU A 201 -41.96 -9.97 -14.97
CA GLU A 201 -43.17 -9.15 -14.69
C GLU A 201 -43.03 -8.14 -13.54
N ASN A 202 -41.83 -7.89 -13.00
CA ASN A 202 -41.61 -6.80 -12.04
C ASN A 202 -40.41 -5.92 -12.40
N GLY A 203 -40.70 -4.72 -12.92
CA GLY A 203 -39.85 -3.52 -12.82
C GLY A 203 -38.69 -3.40 -13.81
N MET A 204 -38.94 -2.68 -14.91
CA MET A 204 -37.97 -2.34 -15.95
C MET A 204 -37.09 -1.14 -15.53
N ASN A 205 -35.77 -1.30 -15.55
CA ASN A 205 -34.82 -0.28 -16.01
C ASN A 205 -33.76 -1.01 -16.83
N ASP A 206 -33.69 -0.66 -18.11
CA ASP A 206 -32.83 -1.28 -19.12
C ASP A 206 -31.37 -0.85 -18.89
N PHE A 207 -30.54 -1.77 -18.40
CA PHE A 207 -29.08 -1.62 -18.36
C PHE A 207 -28.48 -2.73 -19.22
N GLY A 208 -27.73 -2.33 -20.25
CA GLY A 208 -27.01 -3.24 -21.12
C GLY A 208 -26.10 -4.17 -20.31
N ALA A 209 -26.28 -5.46 -20.51
CA ALA A 209 -25.35 -6.49 -20.05
C ALA A 209 -24.07 -6.36 -20.87
N ASP A 210 -22.99 -5.87 -20.23
CA ASP A 210 -21.56 -6.14 -20.52
C ASP A 210 -20.61 -5.15 -19.82
N ASP A 211 -21.01 -4.51 -18.71
CA ASP A 211 -20.17 -3.50 -18.07
C ASP A 211 -19.35 -4.06 -16.87
N PHE A 212 -18.02 -3.92 -16.96
CA PHE A 212 -17.02 -4.29 -15.95
C PHE A 212 -17.27 -3.60 -14.59
N SER A 213 -17.96 -2.46 -14.60
CA SER A 213 -18.44 -1.75 -13.42
C SER A 213 -19.34 -2.61 -12.52
N SER A 214 -20.18 -3.45 -13.11
CA SER A 214 -21.08 -4.35 -12.37
C SER A 214 -20.33 -5.50 -11.69
N LEU A 215 -19.21 -5.94 -12.25
CA LEU A 215 -18.33 -6.96 -11.66
C LEU A 215 -17.44 -6.38 -10.55
N LEU A 216 -16.99 -5.14 -10.68
CA LEU A 216 -16.34 -4.39 -9.60
C LEU A 216 -17.30 -4.23 -8.41
N GLN A 217 -18.54 -3.81 -8.66
CA GLN A 217 -19.60 -3.76 -7.65
C GLN A 217 -19.96 -5.13 -7.08
N ALA A 218 -19.88 -6.21 -7.87
CA ALA A 218 -20.07 -7.57 -7.38
C ALA A 218 -18.88 -8.06 -6.53
N SER A 219 -17.65 -7.58 -6.80
CA SER A 219 -16.46 -7.85 -5.97
C SER A 219 -16.44 -6.99 -4.69
N GLU A 220 -17.02 -5.80 -4.73
CA GLU A 220 -17.23 -4.91 -3.58
C GLU A 220 -18.38 -5.40 -2.70
N ARG A 221 -19.37 -6.11 -3.27
CA ARG A 221 -20.34 -6.92 -2.52
C ARG A 221 -19.65 -8.15 -1.96
N LYS A 222 -19.05 -8.02 -0.77
CA LYS A 222 -18.58 -9.15 0.02
C LYS A 222 -19.72 -10.18 0.20
N GLN A 223 -19.42 -11.43 -0.19
CA GLN A 223 -20.18 -12.68 0.02
C GLN A 223 -21.65 -12.67 -0.49
N PRO A 224 -21.95 -13.22 -1.67
CA PRO A 224 -23.32 -13.62 -2.03
C PRO A 224 -23.89 -14.71 -1.11
N PHE A 225 -23.05 -15.26 -0.20
CA PHE A 225 -23.39 -16.36 0.68
C PHE A 225 -24.32 -15.97 1.83
N ASP A 226 -24.43 -14.68 2.17
CA ASP A 226 -25.38 -14.23 3.21
C ASP A 226 -26.82 -14.15 2.67
N ASP A 227 -27.01 -13.85 1.38
CA ASP A 227 -28.35 -13.72 0.77
C ASP A 227 -28.86 -15.00 0.09
N MET A 228 -28.02 -16.04 -0.04
CA MET A 228 -28.40 -17.29 -0.73
C MET A 228 -28.59 -18.49 0.21
N ILE A 229 -29.08 -18.26 1.44
CA ILE A 229 -29.60 -19.34 2.30
C ILE A 229 -31.10 -19.49 2.05
N GLY A 230 -31.44 -19.94 0.85
CA GLY A 230 -32.77 -20.46 0.54
C GLY A 230 -32.93 -21.85 1.17
N THR A 231 -34.02 -22.07 1.89
CA THR A 231 -34.50 -23.40 2.30
C THR A 231 -34.78 -24.23 1.04
N GLY A 232 -33.79 -24.99 0.59
CA GLY A 232 -33.91 -25.81 -0.62
C GLY A 232 -33.24 -27.15 -0.44
N GLU A 233 -34.03 -28.22 -0.41
CA GLU A 233 -33.57 -29.59 -0.55
C GLU A 233 -32.94 -29.77 -1.94
N GLY A 234 -31.61 -29.89 -1.98
CA GLY A 234 -30.83 -30.21 -3.17
C GLY A 234 -29.57 -30.98 -2.78
N GLU A 235 -29.23 -32.01 -3.56
CA GLU A 235 -28.19 -33.04 -3.26
C GLU A 235 -26.73 -32.53 -3.28
N SER A 236 -26.49 -31.22 -3.24
CA SER A 236 -25.15 -30.63 -3.07
C SER A 236 -25.07 -29.78 -1.80
N SER A 237 -25.57 -30.30 -0.69
CA SER A 237 -25.34 -29.74 0.64
C SER A 237 -23.88 -29.95 1.04
N PHE A 238 -23.17 -28.88 1.37
CA PHE A 238 -21.91 -28.95 2.09
C PHE A 238 -22.10 -29.92 3.26
N GLN A 239 -21.30 -31.00 3.31
CA GLN A 239 -21.35 -31.96 4.42
C GLN A 239 -21.08 -31.20 5.73
N VAL A 240 -22.14 -30.95 6.49
CA VAL A 240 -22.02 -30.39 7.85
C VAL A 240 -21.39 -31.48 8.70
N THR A 241 -20.07 -31.40 8.92
CA THR A 241 -19.40 -32.22 9.93
C THR A 241 -20.02 -31.91 11.30
N SER A 242 -20.45 -32.95 11.99
CA SER A 242 -20.99 -32.89 13.35
C SER A 242 -20.04 -32.18 14.32
N LEU A 243 -20.58 -31.47 15.32
CA LEU A 243 -19.80 -30.87 16.40
C LEU A 243 -18.94 -31.95 17.11
N PRO A 244 -17.79 -31.57 17.71
CA PRO A 244 -16.92 -32.52 18.39
C PRO A 244 -17.64 -33.37 19.46
N GLN A 245 -17.17 -34.61 19.67
CA GLN A 245 -17.73 -35.46 20.71
C GLN A 245 -17.56 -34.82 22.10
N GLY A 246 -18.61 -34.89 22.92
CA GLY A 246 -18.64 -34.27 24.26
C GLY A 246 -19.10 -32.81 24.28
N THR A 247 -19.50 -32.22 23.14
CA THR A 247 -20.16 -30.91 23.13
C THR A 247 -21.45 -30.96 23.94
N THR A 248 -21.58 -30.04 24.91
CA THR A 248 -22.81 -29.89 25.72
C THR A 248 -23.50 -28.58 25.38
N ARG A 249 -24.83 -28.58 25.35
CA ARG A 249 -25.67 -27.41 25.07
C ARG A 249 -26.63 -27.20 26.23
N LYS A 250 -26.60 -26.01 26.85
CA LYS A 250 -27.43 -25.63 27.99
C LYS A 250 -28.22 -24.37 27.65
N HIS A 251 -29.51 -24.39 27.96
CA HIS A 251 -30.38 -23.22 27.82
C HIS A 251 -30.55 -22.56 29.18
N MET A 252 -30.14 -21.30 29.28
CA MET A 252 -30.24 -20.47 30.47
C MET A 252 -31.28 -19.38 30.24
N LYS A 253 -31.64 -18.62 31.28
CA LYS A 253 -32.58 -17.51 31.15
C LYS A 253 -31.95 -16.37 30.35
N GLY A 254 -32.37 -16.20 29.10
CA GLY A 254 -31.94 -15.10 28.22
C GLY A 254 -30.73 -15.41 27.32
N TYR A 255 -30.11 -16.58 27.45
CA TYR A 255 -29.01 -17.00 26.58
C TYR A 255 -28.89 -18.53 26.48
N GLU A 256 -28.28 -18.99 25.40
CA GLU A 256 -27.90 -20.38 25.17
C GLU A 256 -26.37 -20.51 25.24
N GLU A 257 -25.88 -21.53 25.96
CA GLU A 257 -24.45 -21.81 26.11
C GLU A 257 -24.12 -23.17 25.49
N VAL A 258 -23.16 -23.19 24.56
CA VAL A 258 -22.61 -24.39 23.94
C VAL A 258 -21.15 -24.52 24.35
N LYS A 259 -20.81 -25.57 25.11
CA LYS A 259 -19.43 -25.85 25.53
C LYS A 259 -18.84 -26.98 24.70
N ILE A 260 -17.68 -26.73 24.11
CA ILE A 260 -16.87 -27.71 23.38
C ILE A 260 -15.66 -28.06 24.25
N PRO A 261 -15.48 -29.34 24.62
CA PRO A 261 -14.39 -29.74 25.50
C PRO A 261 -13.02 -29.58 24.82
N PRO A 262 -11.94 -29.42 25.60
CA PRO A 262 -10.60 -29.33 25.04
C PRO A 262 -10.23 -30.61 24.30
N THR A 263 -9.79 -30.49 23.05
CA THR A 263 -9.26 -31.63 22.29
C THR A 263 -7.94 -32.06 22.95
N PRO A 264 -7.85 -33.29 23.48
CA PRO A 264 -6.62 -33.75 24.12
C PRO A 264 -5.49 -33.78 23.09
N THR A 265 -4.28 -33.41 23.52
CA THR A 265 -3.10 -33.45 22.68
C THR A 265 -2.85 -34.90 22.25
N ALA A 266 -2.71 -35.12 20.94
CA ALA A 266 -2.47 -36.47 20.42
C ALA A 266 -1.16 -37.04 21.04
N PRO A 267 -1.11 -38.32 21.46
CA PRO A 267 0.12 -38.91 21.94
C PRO A 267 1.19 -38.96 20.82
N LEU A 268 2.46 -39.01 21.21
CA LEU A 268 3.56 -39.23 20.27
C LEU A 268 3.42 -40.61 19.63
N GLY A 269 3.59 -40.69 18.31
CA GLY A 269 3.61 -41.97 17.62
C GLY A 269 4.80 -42.84 18.07
N PRO A 270 4.73 -44.17 17.90
CA PRO A 270 5.80 -45.10 18.35
C PRO A 270 7.18 -44.82 17.74
N ASN A 271 7.25 -44.17 16.56
CA ASN A 271 8.49 -43.77 15.88
C ASN A 271 8.77 -42.25 15.96
N GLU A 272 7.98 -41.49 16.72
CA GLU A 272 8.07 -40.03 16.78
C GLU A 272 8.88 -39.61 18.02
N LYS A 273 10.12 -39.16 17.82
CA LYS A 273 11.00 -38.66 18.89
C LYS A 273 11.17 -37.14 18.77
N LEU A 274 11.30 -36.48 19.92
CA LEU A 274 11.69 -35.07 19.97
C LEU A 274 13.19 -34.98 19.70
N ILE A 275 13.59 -34.08 18.81
CA ILE A 275 15.01 -33.85 18.51
C ILE A 275 15.61 -33.04 19.65
N GLU A 276 16.64 -33.58 20.29
CA GLU A 276 17.38 -32.84 21.32
C GLU A 276 18.29 -31.80 20.66
N ILE A 277 18.46 -30.63 21.30
CA ILE A 277 19.31 -29.57 20.74
C ILE A 277 20.76 -30.04 20.59
N ARG A 278 21.21 -30.97 21.46
CA ARG A 278 22.56 -31.57 21.40
C ARG A 278 22.81 -32.40 20.15
N GLU A 279 21.76 -32.85 19.47
CA GLU A 279 21.85 -33.60 18.22
C GLU A 279 22.00 -32.69 16.99
N LEU A 280 21.79 -31.38 17.15
CA LEU A 280 21.94 -30.38 16.09
C LEU A 280 23.43 -30.05 15.88
N ASP A 281 23.77 -29.46 14.74
CA ASP A 281 25.13 -28.96 14.50
C ASP A 281 25.42 -27.68 15.29
N ASP A 282 26.70 -27.32 15.41
CA ASP A 282 27.17 -26.23 16.28
C ASP A 282 26.49 -24.88 15.98
N ILE A 283 26.20 -24.62 14.69
CA ILE A 283 25.52 -23.41 14.23
C ILE A 283 24.09 -23.36 14.79
N ALA A 284 23.34 -24.45 14.67
CA ALA A 284 21.99 -24.52 15.20
C ALA A 284 21.98 -24.55 16.74
N GLN A 285 22.92 -25.24 17.38
CA GLN A 285 23.06 -25.23 18.84
C GLN A 285 23.26 -23.81 19.40
N ALA A 286 24.11 -23.00 18.74
CA ALA A 286 24.35 -21.62 19.14
C ALA A 286 23.07 -20.77 19.11
N ALA A 287 22.22 -20.96 18.10
CA ALA A 287 20.96 -20.23 17.94
C ALA A 287 19.85 -20.69 18.90
N PHE A 288 19.90 -21.94 19.37
CA PHE A 288 18.95 -22.54 20.30
C PHE A 288 19.50 -22.63 21.74
N GLN A 289 20.43 -21.75 22.13
CA GLN A 289 20.95 -21.71 23.48
C GLN A 289 19.82 -21.54 24.52
N GLY A 290 19.80 -22.41 25.53
CA GLY A 290 18.75 -22.45 26.57
C GLY A 290 17.57 -23.39 26.25
N TYR A 291 17.49 -23.95 25.04
CA TYR A 291 16.51 -24.98 24.69
C TYR A 291 17.05 -26.38 24.96
N LYS A 292 16.20 -27.28 25.47
CA LYS A 292 16.57 -28.70 25.68
C LYS A 292 16.29 -29.56 24.45
N SER A 293 15.12 -29.37 23.84
CA SER A 293 14.69 -30.09 22.65
C SER A 293 13.77 -29.22 21.80
N LEU A 294 13.60 -29.59 20.53
CA LEU A 294 12.55 -29.06 19.67
C LEU A 294 11.19 -29.63 20.10
N ASN A 295 10.12 -28.89 19.85
CA ASN A 295 8.77 -29.40 20.08
C ASN A 295 8.36 -30.44 19.03
N ARG A 296 7.20 -31.09 19.20
CA ARG A 296 6.74 -32.14 18.29
C ARG A 296 6.64 -31.68 16.83
N VAL A 297 6.00 -30.54 16.59
CA VAL A 297 5.80 -29.97 15.25
C VAL A 297 7.16 -29.64 14.61
N GLN A 298 8.04 -28.97 15.35
CA GLN A 298 9.39 -28.62 14.93
C GLN A 298 10.24 -29.86 14.62
N SER A 299 10.14 -30.91 15.43
CA SER A 299 10.91 -32.16 15.24
C SER A 299 10.48 -32.90 13.97
N ARG A 300 9.17 -32.95 13.68
CA ARG A 300 8.64 -33.65 12.50
C ARG A 300 9.04 -32.99 11.18
N ILE A 301 9.06 -31.67 11.14
CA ILE A 301 9.41 -30.92 9.93
C ILE A 301 10.91 -30.67 9.79
N PHE A 302 11.70 -30.87 10.86
CA PHE A 302 13.11 -30.51 10.92
C PHE A 302 13.91 -31.01 9.71
N GLN A 303 13.68 -32.25 9.28
CA GLN A 303 14.38 -32.83 8.13
C GLN A 303 14.14 -32.06 6.83
N ALA A 304 12.87 -31.73 6.53
CA ALA A 304 12.55 -30.93 5.35
C ALA A 304 13.06 -29.48 5.49
N THR A 305 12.91 -28.87 6.67
CA THR A 305 13.29 -27.47 6.87
C THR A 305 14.81 -27.26 6.91
N TYR A 306 15.55 -28.13 7.58
CA TYR A 306 16.97 -27.93 7.87
C TYR A 306 17.94 -28.58 6.87
N ASN A 307 17.49 -29.59 6.13
CA ASN A 307 18.38 -30.36 5.24
C ASN A 307 18.01 -30.24 3.76
N THR A 308 16.93 -29.52 3.40
CA THR A 308 16.49 -29.37 2.01
C THR A 308 16.25 -27.92 1.63
N ASN A 309 16.33 -27.63 0.33
CA ASN A 309 16.03 -26.33 -0.26
C ASN A 309 14.58 -26.20 -0.75
N GLU A 310 13.73 -27.18 -0.45
CA GLU A 310 12.33 -27.17 -0.87
C GLU A 310 11.58 -25.98 -0.27
N ASN A 311 10.65 -25.42 -1.04
CA ASN A 311 9.65 -24.49 -0.53
C ASN A 311 8.77 -25.22 0.48
N ILE A 312 8.42 -24.54 1.58
CA ILE A 312 7.66 -25.15 2.68
C ILE A 312 6.42 -24.34 2.97
N LEU A 313 5.30 -25.03 3.20
CA LEU A 313 4.10 -24.46 3.82
C LEU A 313 3.79 -25.22 5.11
N VAL A 314 3.78 -24.51 6.23
CA VAL A 314 3.36 -25.07 7.53
C VAL A 314 2.04 -24.45 7.95
N CYS A 315 1.00 -25.27 7.98
CA CYS A 315 -0.30 -24.96 8.56
C CYS A 315 -0.38 -25.60 9.94
N ALA A 316 -0.22 -24.81 11.00
CA ALA A 316 -0.24 -25.29 12.39
C ALA A 316 -1.05 -24.37 13.30
N PRO A 317 -1.64 -24.88 14.40
CA PRO A 317 -2.40 -24.04 15.33
C PRO A 317 -1.54 -22.92 15.94
N THR A 318 -2.18 -21.78 16.25
CA THR A 318 -1.52 -20.69 16.95
C THR A 318 -0.94 -21.17 18.29
N GLY A 319 0.32 -20.83 18.56
CA GLY A 319 1.08 -21.34 19.71
C GLY A 319 1.92 -22.60 19.43
N ALA A 320 1.84 -23.22 18.25
CA ALA A 320 2.66 -24.39 17.89
C ALA A 320 4.17 -24.11 17.70
N GLY A 321 4.61 -22.86 17.90
CA GLY A 321 6.02 -22.47 17.82
C GLY A 321 6.54 -22.24 16.39
N LYS A 322 5.71 -21.66 15.51
CA LYS A 322 6.05 -21.32 14.10
C LYS A 322 7.33 -20.49 13.97
N THR A 323 7.60 -19.59 14.92
CA THR A 323 8.81 -18.77 14.94
C THR A 323 10.11 -19.58 15.00
N ASN A 324 10.13 -20.72 15.71
CA ASN A 324 11.31 -21.59 15.72
C ASN A 324 11.47 -22.35 14.39
N ILE A 325 10.36 -22.61 13.67
CA ILE A 325 10.40 -23.20 12.33
C ILE A 325 11.09 -22.24 11.36
N ALA A 326 10.72 -20.95 11.42
CA ALA A 326 11.42 -19.89 10.70
C ALA A 326 12.91 -19.86 11.06
N MET A 327 13.26 -19.96 12.35
CA MET A 327 14.67 -20.01 12.77
C MET A 327 15.42 -21.19 12.15
N ILE A 328 14.83 -22.38 12.09
CA ILE A 328 15.44 -23.56 11.44
C ILE A 328 15.69 -23.28 9.95
N ALA A 329 14.74 -22.65 9.25
CA ALA A 329 14.92 -22.28 7.85
C ALA A 329 16.03 -21.23 7.65
N VAL A 330 16.13 -20.25 8.56
CA VAL A 330 17.22 -19.25 8.56
C VAL A 330 18.58 -19.92 8.74
N LEU A 331 18.69 -20.86 9.69
CA LEU A 331 19.94 -21.55 9.96
C LEU A 331 20.38 -22.43 8.78
N HIS A 332 19.44 -23.07 8.10
CA HIS A 332 19.71 -23.80 6.85
C HIS A 332 20.31 -22.89 5.78
N GLU A 333 19.75 -21.70 5.58
CA GLU A 333 20.29 -20.75 4.61
C GLU A 333 21.69 -20.29 5.02
N VAL A 334 21.88 -19.89 6.28
CA VAL A 334 23.18 -19.47 6.84
C VAL A 334 24.24 -20.57 6.65
N LYS A 335 23.88 -21.83 6.89
CA LYS A 335 24.76 -23.00 6.73
C LYS A 335 25.31 -23.14 5.31
N GLN A 336 24.56 -22.76 4.28
CA GLN A 336 25.04 -22.84 2.89
C GLN A 336 26.15 -21.85 2.55
N HIS A 337 26.28 -20.79 3.34
CA HIS A 337 27.27 -19.73 3.14
C HIS A 337 28.48 -19.84 4.09
N PHE A 338 28.58 -20.96 4.82
CA PHE A 338 29.80 -21.32 5.55
C PHE A 338 30.77 -22.04 4.62
N ARG A 339 31.95 -21.47 4.39
CA ARG A 339 33.06 -22.10 3.67
C ARG A 339 34.31 -22.00 4.53
N GLU A 340 35.03 -23.11 4.69
CA GLU A 340 36.29 -23.15 5.48
C GLU A 340 36.17 -22.60 6.91
N GLY A 341 34.99 -22.71 7.53
CA GLY A 341 34.72 -22.18 8.88
C GLY A 341 34.44 -20.68 8.94
N ILE A 342 34.39 -19.98 7.81
CA ILE A 342 34.08 -18.55 7.70
C ILE A 342 32.71 -18.36 7.05
N LEU A 343 31.90 -17.46 7.62
CA LEU A 343 30.59 -17.10 7.10
C LEU A 343 30.70 -15.95 6.09
N HIS A 344 30.31 -16.21 4.84
CA HIS A 344 30.31 -15.21 3.76
C HIS A 344 29.06 -14.31 3.83
N LYS A 345 29.06 -13.33 4.75
CA LYS A 345 27.90 -12.48 5.08
C LYS A 345 27.38 -11.58 3.95
N ASN A 346 28.16 -11.36 2.90
CA ASN A 346 27.81 -10.46 1.80
C ASN A 346 27.17 -11.18 0.60
N GLU A 347 27.11 -12.52 0.61
CA GLU A 347 26.61 -13.32 -0.51
C GLU A 347 25.10 -13.62 -0.44
N PHE A 348 24.45 -13.31 0.69
CA PHE A 348 23.05 -13.63 0.91
C PHE A 348 22.30 -12.60 1.74
N LYS A 349 20.98 -12.57 1.55
CA LYS A 349 20.01 -11.85 2.38
C LYS A 349 18.81 -12.75 2.66
N ILE A 350 18.26 -12.58 3.85
CA ILE A 350 17.05 -13.27 4.31
C ILE A 350 15.98 -12.21 4.59
N VAL A 351 14.79 -12.44 4.06
CA VAL A 351 13.65 -11.53 4.26
C VAL A 351 12.58 -12.23 5.07
N TYR A 352 12.21 -11.65 6.21
CA TYR A 352 11.07 -12.08 7.00
C TYR A 352 9.94 -11.07 6.84
N VAL A 353 8.87 -11.50 6.20
CA VAL A 353 7.65 -10.72 5.99
C VAL A 353 6.69 -11.01 7.13
N ALA A 354 6.61 -10.06 8.07
CA ALA A 354 5.69 -10.10 9.19
C ALA A 354 4.40 -9.33 8.86
N PRO A 355 3.22 -9.84 9.25
CA PRO A 355 1.95 -9.19 8.95
C PRO A 355 1.79 -7.82 9.59
N MET A 356 2.37 -7.58 10.77
CA MET A 356 2.21 -6.33 11.51
C MET A 356 3.55 -5.73 11.91
N LYS A 357 3.61 -4.39 12.03
CA LYS A 357 4.79 -3.66 12.52
C LYS A 357 5.21 -4.12 13.92
N ALA A 358 4.25 -4.35 14.82
CA ALA A 358 4.54 -4.79 16.19
C ALA A 358 5.19 -6.19 16.22
N LEU A 359 4.67 -7.13 15.42
CA LEU A 359 5.28 -8.45 15.25
C LEU A 359 6.66 -8.37 14.57
N ALA A 360 6.85 -7.47 13.61
CA ALA A 360 8.16 -7.23 13.00
C ALA A 360 9.22 -6.80 14.04
N ALA A 361 8.85 -5.91 14.96
CA ALA A 361 9.74 -5.48 16.04
C ALA A 361 10.06 -6.64 17.02
N GLU A 362 9.07 -7.45 17.38
CA GLU A 362 9.24 -8.62 18.25
C GLU A 362 10.17 -9.67 17.62
N VAL A 363 9.95 -9.98 16.34
CA VAL A 363 10.75 -10.91 15.56
C VAL A 363 12.19 -10.38 15.43
N THR A 364 12.37 -9.10 15.13
CA THR A 364 13.69 -8.46 15.04
C THR A 364 14.46 -8.60 16.36
N ALA A 365 13.83 -8.31 17.50
CA ALA A 365 14.46 -8.44 18.82
C ALA A 365 14.79 -9.91 19.18
N THR A 366 13.94 -10.85 18.75
CA THR A 366 14.12 -12.28 19.03
C THR A 366 15.22 -12.88 18.17
N PHE A 367 15.18 -12.67 16.85
CA PHE A 367 16.19 -13.16 15.92
C PHE A 367 17.53 -12.45 16.12
N GLY A 368 17.53 -11.15 16.41
CA GLY A 368 18.74 -10.41 16.74
C GLY A 368 19.48 -11.00 17.93
N ARG A 369 18.77 -11.37 19.02
CA ARG A 369 19.39 -12.05 20.17
C ARG A 369 19.91 -13.44 19.83
N ARG A 370 19.12 -14.25 19.10
CA ARG A 370 19.45 -15.65 18.79
C ARG A 370 20.54 -15.81 17.72
N LEU A 371 20.65 -14.88 16.78
CA LEU A 371 21.64 -14.90 15.71
C LEU A 371 22.90 -14.10 16.06
N SER A 372 22.90 -13.34 17.16
CA SER A 372 24.08 -12.62 17.66
C SER A 372 25.31 -13.51 17.87
N PRO A 373 25.21 -14.76 18.40
CA PRO A 373 26.35 -15.66 18.50
C PRO A 373 27.02 -15.99 17.17
N LEU A 374 26.27 -15.93 16.05
CA LEU A 374 26.77 -16.14 14.69
C LEU A 374 27.26 -14.84 14.03
N ASN A 375 27.28 -13.73 14.78
CA ASN A 375 27.67 -12.41 14.32
C ASN A 375 26.83 -11.92 13.11
N LEU A 376 25.54 -12.30 13.08
CA LEU A 376 24.59 -11.88 12.05
C LEU A 376 23.80 -10.65 12.52
N VAL A 377 23.61 -9.70 11.60
CA VAL A 377 22.87 -8.46 11.88
C VAL A 377 21.44 -8.61 11.38
N VAL A 378 20.48 -8.37 12.29
CA VAL A 378 19.05 -8.36 12.02
C VAL A 378 18.52 -6.95 12.23
N LYS A 379 17.81 -6.40 11.24
CA LYS A 379 17.21 -5.05 11.33
C LYS A 379 15.76 -5.06 10.88
N GLU A 380 14.98 -4.19 11.54
CA GLU A 380 13.61 -3.87 11.15
C GLU A 380 13.63 -2.85 10.00
N LEU A 381 12.83 -3.09 8.97
CA LEU A 381 12.58 -2.18 7.87
C LEU A 381 11.07 -2.00 7.71
N THR A 382 10.50 -1.00 8.37
CA THR A 382 9.05 -0.74 8.37
C THR A 382 8.76 0.70 7.90
N GLY A 383 7.51 1.13 7.97
CA GLY A 383 7.14 2.53 7.66
C GLY A 383 7.80 3.55 8.60
N ASP A 384 8.04 3.16 9.85
CA ASP A 384 8.53 4.06 10.91
C ASP A 384 10.06 4.01 11.03
N MET A 385 10.68 2.90 10.62
CA MET A 385 12.12 2.68 10.62
C MET A 385 12.62 2.52 9.19
N GLN A 386 13.39 3.51 8.72
CA GLN A 386 14.07 3.46 7.43
C GLN A 386 15.55 3.14 7.64
N LEU A 387 16.07 2.21 6.84
CA LEU A 387 17.49 1.88 6.82
C LEU A 387 18.16 2.62 5.68
N THR A 388 19.37 3.11 5.94
CA THR A 388 20.26 3.63 4.90
C THR A 388 20.79 2.49 4.03
N ARG A 389 21.27 2.82 2.83
CA ARG A 389 21.87 1.81 1.93
C ARG A 389 23.04 1.07 2.58
N SER A 390 23.89 1.76 3.34
CA SER A 390 24.99 1.15 4.09
C SER A 390 24.49 0.16 5.14
N GLU A 391 23.46 0.53 5.90
CA GLU A 391 22.87 -0.36 6.90
C GLU A 391 22.21 -1.60 6.26
N ILE A 392 21.57 -1.44 5.10
CA ILE A 392 21.00 -2.57 4.35
C ILE A 392 22.11 -3.51 3.86
N GLU A 393 23.21 -2.97 3.36
CA GLU A 393 24.37 -3.75 2.92
C GLU A 393 25.00 -4.54 4.09
N GLU A 394 25.09 -3.95 5.28
CA GLU A 394 25.60 -4.61 6.50
C GLU A 394 24.64 -5.65 7.10
N THR A 395 23.33 -5.54 6.85
CA THR A 395 22.29 -6.38 7.47
C THR A 395 22.05 -7.69 6.70
N GLN A 396 22.16 -8.87 7.32
CA GLN A 396 21.89 -10.15 6.64
C GLN A 396 20.41 -10.53 6.65
N MET A 397 19.69 -10.22 7.73
CA MET A 397 18.27 -10.52 7.86
C MET A 397 17.44 -9.25 8.01
N ILE A 398 16.51 -9.04 7.08
CA ILE A 398 15.61 -7.91 7.06
C ILE A 398 14.23 -8.39 7.50
N VAL A 399 13.70 -7.80 8.57
CA VAL A 399 12.32 -8.04 9.03
C VAL A 399 11.46 -6.86 8.60
N THR A 400 10.40 -7.12 7.85
CA THR A 400 9.62 -6.07 7.18
C THR A 400 8.14 -6.44 7.08
N THR A 401 7.30 -5.49 6.64
CA THR A 401 5.89 -5.75 6.31
C THR A 401 5.73 -6.03 4.81
N PRO A 402 4.65 -6.71 4.36
CA PRO A 402 4.42 -6.97 2.95
C PRO A 402 4.49 -5.70 2.09
N GLU A 403 3.85 -4.62 2.52
CA GLU A 403 3.78 -3.36 1.78
C GLU A 403 5.15 -2.71 1.63
N LYS A 404 5.95 -2.73 2.71
CA LYS A 404 7.26 -2.10 2.70
C LYS A 404 8.23 -2.88 1.79
N TRP A 405 8.16 -4.20 1.80
CA TRP A 405 8.93 -5.04 0.89
C TRP A 405 8.51 -4.87 -0.57
N ASP A 406 7.20 -4.73 -0.83
CA ASP A 406 6.68 -4.47 -2.17
C ASP A 406 7.18 -3.12 -2.70
N VAL A 407 7.14 -2.04 -1.90
CA VAL A 407 7.69 -0.72 -2.27
C VAL A 407 9.18 -0.79 -2.64
N ILE A 408 9.98 -1.57 -1.90
CA ILE A 408 11.42 -1.71 -2.15
C ILE A 408 11.66 -2.46 -3.47
N THR A 409 10.96 -3.57 -3.66
CA THR A 409 11.10 -4.40 -4.86
C THR A 409 10.50 -3.74 -6.12
N ARG A 410 9.67 -2.70 -5.98
CA ARG A 410 9.20 -1.84 -7.08
C ARG A 410 10.23 -0.81 -7.57
N LYS A 411 11.34 -0.57 -6.86
CA LYS A 411 12.38 0.38 -7.26
C LYS A 411 13.51 -0.33 -7.98
N SER A 412 13.78 0.08 -9.22
CA SER A 412 14.84 -0.53 -10.05
C SER A 412 16.26 -0.34 -9.50
N SER A 413 16.50 0.66 -8.65
CA SER A 413 17.79 0.86 -7.96
C SER A 413 18.14 -0.29 -7.00
N ASP A 414 17.13 -0.98 -6.48
CA ASP A 414 17.29 -1.97 -5.40
C ASP A 414 17.30 -3.41 -5.95
N MET A 415 17.43 -3.55 -7.28
CA MET A 415 17.58 -4.86 -7.93
C MET A 415 18.79 -5.62 -7.38
N ALA A 416 19.88 -4.93 -7.07
CA ALA A 416 21.07 -5.53 -6.46
C ALA A 416 20.77 -6.23 -5.12
N LEU A 417 19.90 -5.64 -4.29
CA LEU A 417 19.45 -6.27 -3.05
C LEU A 417 18.63 -7.52 -3.35
N SER A 418 17.72 -7.43 -4.32
CA SER A 418 16.82 -8.52 -4.72
C SER A 418 17.58 -9.74 -5.26
N MET A 419 18.77 -9.55 -5.87
CA MET A 419 19.62 -10.66 -6.33
C MET A 419 20.28 -11.44 -5.19
N LEU A 420 20.51 -10.79 -4.05
CA LEU A 420 21.12 -11.41 -2.86
C LEU A 420 20.12 -12.17 -2.01
N VAL A 421 18.81 -11.94 -2.19
CA VAL A 421 17.79 -12.64 -1.42
C VAL A 421 17.79 -14.12 -1.79
N LYS A 422 17.97 -15.00 -0.80
CA LYS A 422 17.95 -16.46 -0.96
C LYS A 422 16.81 -17.14 -0.21
N LEU A 423 16.28 -16.49 0.82
CA LEU A 423 15.18 -17.00 1.63
C LEU A 423 14.15 -15.89 1.90
N ILE A 424 12.89 -16.18 1.61
CA ILE A 424 11.73 -15.36 1.98
C ILE A 424 10.83 -16.17 2.90
N ILE A 425 10.60 -15.66 4.10
CA ILE A 425 9.67 -16.22 5.08
C ILE A 425 8.43 -15.33 5.10
N ILE A 426 7.27 -15.91 4.83
CA ILE A 426 5.98 -15.22 4.87
C ILE A 426 5.21 -15.74 6.08
N ASP A 427 5.08 -14.90 7.11
CA ASP A 427 4.34 -15.25 8.31
C ASP A 427 2.85 -14.87 8.18
N GLU A 428 1.99 -15.69 8.78
CA GLU A 428 0.53 -15.60 8.67
C GLU A 428 -0.01 -15.51 7.24
N VAL A 429 0.38 -16.46 6.37
CA VAL A 429 -0.06 -16.58 4.97
C VAL A 429 -1.60 -16.59 4.83
N HIS A 430 -2.33 -17.00 5.86
CA HIS A 430 -3.80 -16.93 5.88
C HIS A 430 -4.39 -15.53 5.69
N LEU A 431 -3.57 -14.47 5.84
CA LEU A 431 -3.94 -13.10 5.50
C LEU A 431 -4.15 -12.88 4.00
N LEU A 432 -3.92 -13.88 3.15
CA LEU A 432 -4.39 -13.88 1.76
C LEU A 432 -5.91 -13.57 1.64
N ASN A 433 -6.70 -13.89 2.67
CA ASN A 433 -8.14 -13.60 2.71
C ASN A 433 -8.49 -12.16 3.16
N ASP A 434 -7.51 -11.37 3.58
CA ASP A 434 -7.68 -9.98 4.02
C ASP A 434 -7.44 -9.01 2.84
N ASP A 435 -7.83 -7.75 2.97
CA ASP A 435 -7.60 -6.68 1.98
C ASP A 435 -6.10 -6.56 1.63
N ARG A 436 -5.21 -6.90 2.58
CA ARG A 436 -3.75 -6.91 2.45
C ARG A 436 -3.19 -8.15 1.74
N GLY A 437 -4.02 -9.18 1.52
CA GLY A 437 -3.64 -10.42 0.84
C GLY A 437 -3.12 -10.19 -0.57
N SER A 438 -3.68 -9.18 -1.26
CA SER A 438 -3.24 -8.73 -2.59
C SER A 438 -1.74 -8.43 -2.66
N VAL A 439 -1.16 -7.86 -1.60
CA VAL A 439 0.26 -7.52 -1.54
C VAL A 439 1.11 -8.78 -1.41
N ILE A 440 0.68 -9.75 -0.60
CA ILE A 440 1.36 -11.05 -0.48
C ILE A 440 1.34 -11.78 -1.83
N GLU A 441 0.21 -11.73 -2.54
CA GLU A 441 0.10 -12.29 -3.89
C GLU A 441 1.09 -11.67 -4.87
N THR A 442 1.17 -10.33 -4.91
CA THR A 442 2.13 -9.61 -5.76
C THR A 442 3.57 -10.00 -5.43
N LEU A 443 3.92 -10.07 -4.14
CA LEU A 443 5.28 -10.41 -3.70
C LEU A 443 5.69 -11.82 -4.14
N VAL A 444 4.82 -12.82 -3.95
CA VAL A 444 5.09 -14.19 -4.36
C VAL A 444 5.13 -14.29 -5.88
N ALA A 445 4.18 -13.70 -6.59
CA ALA A 445 4.15 -13.72 -8.06
C ALA A 445 5.42 -13.11 -8.66
N ARG A 446 5.88 -11.98 -8.11
CA ARG A 446 7.13 -11.33 -8.52
C ARG A 446 8.35 -12.21 -8.22
N THR A 447 8.41 -12.78 -7.02
CA THR A 447 9.52 -13.65 -6.60
C THR A 447 9.62 -14.89 -7.50
N LEU A 448 8.51 -15.58 -7.74
CA LEU A 448 8.49 -16.78 -8.58
C LEU A 448 8.92 -16.46 -10.02
N ARG A 449 8.42 -15.35 -10.57
CA ARG A 449 8.81 -14.91 -11.90
C ARG A 449 10.29 -14.50 -11.97
N GLN A 450 10.81 -13.87 -10.91
CA GLN A 450 12.23 -13.53 -10.79
C GLN A 450 13.11 -14.79 -10.71
N VAL A 451 12.68 -15.83 -9.99
CA VAL A 451 13.39 -17.11 -9.93
C VAL A 451 13.50 -17.73 -11.33
N GLU A 452 12.42 -17.71 -12.10
CA GLU A 452 12.42 -18.23 -13.47
C GLU A 452 13.26 -17.39 -14.44
N SER A 453 13.25 -16.07 -14.30
CA SER A 453 14.04 -15.20 -15.20
C SER A 453 15.53 -15.20 -14.87
N MET A 454 15.89 -15.24 -13.59
CA MET A 454 17.29 -15.20 -13.12
C MET A 454 17.95 -16.58 -13.02
N GLN A 455 17.16 -17.66 -13.05
CA GLN A 455 17.63 -19.03 -12.80
C GLN A 455 18.37 -19.18 -11.45
N SER A 456 18.06 -18.31 -10.48
CA SER A 456 18.56 -18.38 -9.11
C SER A 456 17.38 -18.70 -8.20
N MET A 457 17.45 -19.84 -7.53
CA MET A 457 16.40 -20.26 -6.60
C MET A 457 16.33 -19.32 -5.39
N ILE A 458 15.11 -18.95 -5.03
CA ILE A 458 14.78 -18.26 -3.78
C ILE A 458 13.82 -19.18 -3.03
N ARG A 459 14.22 -19.63 -1.85
CA ARG A 459 13.41 -20.51 -1.01
C ARG A 459 12.28 -19.71 -0.37
N ILE A 460 11.06 -20.23 -0.46
CA ILE A 460 9.87 -19.63 0.16
C ILE A 460 9.39 -20.51 1.31
N VAL A 461 9.24 -19.92 2.49
CA VAL A 461 8.68 -20.59 3.67
C VAL A 461 7.41 -19.85 4.11
N GLY A 462 6.26 -20.46 3.86
CA GLY A 462 4.96 -19.98 4.33
C GLY A 462 4.62 -20.54 5.70
N LEU A 463 4.30 -19.67 6.65
CA LEU A 463 3.80 -20.04 7.98
C LEU A 463 2.35 -19.58 8.10
N SER A 464 1.48 -20.46 8.58
CA SER A 464 0.06 -20.15 8.69
C SER A 464 -0.60 -20.85 9.86
N ALA A 465 -1.70 -20.27 10.36
CA ALA A 465 -2.73 -21.00 11.07
C ALA A 465 -3.29 -22.14 10.20
N THR A 466 -4.03 -23.07 10.81
CA THR A 466 -4.64 -24.21 10.12
C THR A 466 -5.64 -23.75 9.06
N LEU A 467 -5.35 -24.01 7.78
CA LEU A 467 -6.17 -23.58 6.65
C LEU A 467 -7.03 -24.72 6.11
N PRO A 468 -8.24 -24.46 5.59
CA PRO A 468 -8.98 -25.38 4.72
C PRO A 468 -8.29 -25.61 3.39
N THR A 469 -7.99 -24.53 2.67
CA THR A 469 -7.47 -24.53 1.30
C THR A 469 -5.94 -24.52 1.30
N TYR A 470 -5.34 -25.31 2.19
CA TYR A 470 -3.88 -25.38 2.33
C TYR A 470 -3.19 -25.93 1.08
N LYS A 471 -3.88 -26.77 0.30
CA LYS A 471 -3.36 -27.35 -0.95
C LYS A 471 -3.23 -26.29 -2.03
N GLU A 472 -4.24 -25.44 -2.20
CA GLU A 472 -4.24 -24.34 -3.16
C GLU A 472 -3.16 -23.30 -2.80
N VAL A 473 -2.98 -23.02 -1.50
CA VAL A 473 -1.91 -22.15 -1.03
C VAL A 473 -0.53 -22.79 -1.28
N ALA A 474 -0.39 -24.10 -1.10
CA ALA A 474 0.85 -24.83 -1.40
C ALA A 474 1.21 -24.73 -2.90
N GLU A 475 0.23 -24.93 -3.79
CA GLU A 475 0.42 -24.79 -5.23
C GLU A 475 0.79 -23.35 -5.65
N PHE A 476 0.21 -22.36 -4.99
CA PHE A 476 0.54 -20.94 -5.17
C PHE A 476 1.98 -20.64 -4.78
N LEU A 477 2.45 -21.15 -3.63
CA LEU A 477 3.83 -20.98 -3.15
C LEU A 477 4.84 -21.92 -3.84
N ARG A 478 4.40 -22.74 -4.82
CA ARG A 478 5.21 -23.79 -5.46
C ARG A 478 5.83 -24.78 -4.46
N VAL A 479 5.07 -25.13 -3.44
CA VAL A 479 5.44 -26.12 -2.42
C VAL A 479 5.13 -27.51 -2.95
N ASN A 480 6.10 -28.42 -2.83
CA ASN A 480 5.87 -29.83 -3.13
C ASN A 480 4.95 -30.46 -2.07
N ALA A 481 3.83 -31.04 -2.50
CA ALA A 481 2.81 -31.59 -1.61
C ALA A 481 3.30 -32.78 -0.76
N ASP A 482 4.30 -33.53 -1.25
CA ASP A 482 4.79 -34.73 -0.57
C ASP A 482 5.90 -34.43 0.45
N THR A 483 6.74 -33.42 0.16
CA THR A 483 7.95 -33.14 0.94
C THR A 483 7.92 -31.81 1.71
N GLY A 484 7.22 -30.80 1.18
CA GLY A 484 7.23 -29.43 1.71
C GLY A 484 5.92 -28.97 2.36
N LEU A 485 4.83 -29.72 2.18
CA LEU A 485 3.52 -29.37 2.74
C LEU A 485 3.27 -30.06 4.07
N PHE A 486 3.10 -29.28 5.14
CA PHE A 486 2.82 -29.79 6.47
C PHE A 486 1.53 -29.21 7.04
N TYR A 487 0.57 -30.08 7.31
CA TYR A 487 -0.69 -29.73 7.96
C TYR A 487 -0.80 -30.40 9.33
N PHE A 488 -1.04 -29.60 10.36
CA PHE A 488 -1.23 -30.02 11.75
C PHE A 488 -2.58 -29.52 12.22
N ASP A 489 -3.45 -30.43 12.66
CA ASP A 489 -4.77 -30.06 13.19
C ASP A 489 -4.69 -29.53 14.64
N SER A 490 -5.85 -29.24 15.24
CA SER A 490 -5.96 -28.74 16.62
C SER A 490 -5.36 -29.67 17.68
N SER A 491 -5.16 -30.96 17.39
CA SER A 491 -4.56 -31.92 18.35
C SER A 491 -3.07 -31.67 18.60
N TYR A 492 -2.42 -30.87 17.75
CA TYR A 492 -1.02 -30.47 17.91
C TYR A 492 -0.84 -29.18 18.72
N ARG A 493 -1.93 -28.57 19.21
CA ARG A 493 -1.87 -27.39 20.08
C ARG A 493 -1.18 -27.76 21.40
N PRO A 494 -0.10 -27.07 21.83
CA PRO A 494 0.63 -27.43 23.05
C PRO A 494 -0.22 -27.34 24.33
N VAL A 495 -1.14 -26.39 24.37
CA VAL A 495 -2.12 -26.22 25.44
C VAL A 495 -3.51 -26.42 24.83
N PRO A 496 -4.24 -27.51 25.15
CA PRO A 496 -5.60 -27.73 24.65
C PRO A 496 -6.54 -26.55 24.92
N LEU A 497 -7.43 -26.24 23.97
CA LEU A 497 -8.38 -25.13 24.08
C LEU A 497 -9.78 -25.64 24.37
N ALA A 498 -10.33 -25.32 25.54
CA ALA A 498 -11.76 -25.42 25.78
C ALA A 498 -12.47 -24.22 25.15
N GLN A 499 -13.62 -24.43 24.50
CA GLN A 499 -14.35 -23.35 23.84
C GLN A 499 -15.78 -23.25 24.38
N GLN A 500 -16.25 -22.02 24.60
CA GLN A 500 -17.63 -21.75 25.01
C GLN A 500 -18.26 -20.72 24.07
N TYR A 501 -19.43 -21.05 23.52
CA TYR A 501 -20.19 -20.19 22.62
C TYR A 501 -21.50 -19.83 23.29
N ILE A 502 -21.71 -18.53 23.52
CA ILE A 502 -22.85 -18.01 24.25
C ILE A 502 -23.67 -17.13 23.32
N GLY A 503 -24.87 -17.60 22.96
CA GLY A 503 -25.82 -16.88 22.12
C GLY A 503 -26.92 -16.24 22.95
N ILE A 504 -26.94 -14.91 23.02
CA ILE A 504 -27.97 -14.16 23.75
C ILE A 504 -29.28 -14.16 22.95
N THR A 505 -30.35 -14.68 23.56
CA THR A 505 -31.69 -14.79 22.95
C THR A 505 -32.55 -13.53 23.16
N GLU A 506 -32.13 -12.63 24.05
CA GLU A 506 -32.84 -11.37 24.34
C GLU A 506 -32.85 -10.44 23.12
N ARG A 507 -34.03 -9.91 22.79
CA ARG A 507 -34.25 -9.06 21.60
C ARG A 507 -34.16 -7.58 21.92
N ASP A 508 -34.51 -7.20 23.15
CA ASP A 508 -34.42 -5.82 23.60
C ASP A 508 -32.95 -5.38 23.67
N TYR A 509 -32.61 -4.28 22.98
CA TYR A 509 -31.23 -3.82 22.84
C TYR A 509 -30.57 -3.49 24.20
N ALA A 510 -31.30 -2.84 25.10
CA ALA A 510 -30.77 -2.43 26.41
C ALA A 510 -30.53 -3.66 27.28
N LYS A 511 -31.55 -4.52 27.43
CA LYS A 511 -31.43 -5.76 28.22
C LYS A 511 -30.38 -6.71 27.67
N ARG A 512 -30.26 -6.79 26.34
CA ARG A 512 -29.24 -7.59 25.67
C ARG A 512 -27.83 -7.08 26.00
N ASN A 513 -27.62 -5.77 25.97
CA ASN A 513 -26.32 -5.19 26.34
C ASN A 513 -25.98 -5.40 27.82
N ASP A 514 -26.97 -5.28 28.71
CA ASP A 514 -26.79 -5.61 30.12
C ASP A 514 -26.40 -7.08 30.31
N LEU A 515 -27.04 -7.98 29.56
CA LEU A 515 -26.71 -9.40 29.58
C LEU A 515 -25.32 -9.70 28.99
N PHE A 516 -24.90 -9.00 27.93
CA PHE A 516 -23.51 -9.07 27.43
C PHE A 516 -22.51 -8.70 28.54
N ASN A 517 -22.79 -7.65 29.31
CA ASN A 517 -21.94 -7.21 30.40
C ASN A 517 -21.93 -8.21 31.56
N SER A 518 -23.10 -8.70 31.98
CA SER A 518 -23.21 -9.62 33.11
C SER A 518 -22.55 -10.97 32.80
N ILE A 519 -22.79 -11.54 31.62
CA ILE A 519 -22.15 -12.81 31.22
C ILE A 519 -20.63 -12.63 31.12
N CYS A 520 -20.16 -11.51 30.55
CA CYS A 520 -18.74 -11.22 30.48
C CYS A 520 -18.12 -11.15 31.89
N TYR A 521 -18.82 -10.49 32.84
CA TYR A 521 -18.39 -10.40 34.23
C TYR A 521 -18.32 -11.79 34.89
N ASP A 522 -19.39 -12.59 34.80
CA ASP A 522 -19.46 -13.91 35.42
C ASP A 522 -18.32 -14.82 34.96
N LYS A 523 -18.02 -14.81 33.65
CA LYS A 523 -16.93 -15.62 33.07
C LYS A 523 -15.54 -15.14 33.45
N VAL A 524 -15.35 -13.82 33.54
CA VAL A 524 -14.08 -13.25 34.03
C VAL A 524 -13.87 -13.63 35.49
N VAL A 525 -14.89 -13.47 36.34
CA VAL A 525 -14.83 -13.83 37.76
C VAL A 525 -14.58 -15.33 37.96
N GLU A 526 -15.21 -16.20 37.18
CA GLU A 526 -14.97 -17.65 37.21
C GLU A 526 -13.47 -17.97 37.00
N SER A 527 -12.84 -17.29 36.04
CA SER A 527 -11.39 -17.39 35.79
C SER A 527 -10.55 -16.80 36.92
N ILE A 528 -10.87 -15.59 37.40
CA ILE A 528 -10.08 -14.94 38.47
C ILE A 528 -10.13 -15.74 39.77
N LYS A 529 -11.29 -16.33 40.12
CA LYS A 529 -11.45 -17.20 41.31
C LYS A 529 -10.55 -18.45 41.26
N GLN A 530 -10.15 -18.89 40.07
CA GLN A 530 -9.19 -19.98 39.87
C GLN A 530 -7.72 -19.50 39.88
N GLY A 531 -7.48 -18.21 40.11
CA GLY A 531 -6.14 -17.61 40.11
C GLY A 531 -5.59 -17.29 38.72
N HIS A 532 -6.44 -17.28 37.70
CA HIS A 532 -6.06 -17.08 36.30
C HIS A 532 -6.30 -15.64 35.83
N GLN A 533 -5.51 -15.15 34.87
CA GLN A 533 -5.73 -13.86 34.21
C GLN A 533 -6.66 -13.99 33.00
N ALA A 534 -7.40 -12.92 32.68
CA ALA A 534 -8.36 -12.89 31.58
C ALA A 534 -8.09 -11.75 30.57
N LEU A 535 -8.22 -12.05 29.27
CA LEU A 535 -8.28 -11.06 28.20
C LEU A 535 -9.72 -10.89 27.71
N VAL A 536 -10.20 -9.66 27.64
CA VAL A 536 -11.56 -9.35 27.13
C VAL A 536 -11.43 -8.57 25.83
N PHE A 537 -11.81 -9.17 24.71
CA PHE A 537 -11.81 -8.56 23.39
C PHE A 537 -13.14 -7.86 23.10
N VAL A 538 -13.04 -6.60 22.69
CA VAL A 538 -14.16 -5.76 22.25
C VAL A 538 -13.86 -5.14 20.88
N HIS A 539 -14.89 -4.59 20.24
CA HIS A 539 -14.82 -4.15 18.84
C HIS A 539 -14.35 -2.71 18.66
N THR A 540 -14.69 -1.83 19.59
CA THR A 540 -14.37 -0.41 19.49
C THR A 540 -13.41 0.02 20.59
N ARG A 541 -12.62 1.06 20.30
CA ARG A 541 -11.71 1.69 21.27
C ARG A 541 -12.48 2.29 22.45
N LYS A 542 -13.68 2.83 22.19
CA LYS A 542 -14.55 3.38 23.24
C LYS A 542 -15.07 2.26 24.15
N ASP A 543 -15.38 1.10 23.57
CA ASP A 543 -15.85 -0.05 24.33
C ASP A 543 -14.78 -0.66 25.23
N THR A 544 -13.48 -0.45 24.99
CA THR A 544 -12.44 -0.92 25.92
C THR A 544 -12.60 -0.24 27.27
N GLY A 545 -12.70 1.10 27.28
CA GLY A 545 -12.90 1.87 28.51
C GLY A 545 -14.28 1.67 29.12
N LYS A 546 -15.34 1.66 28.31
CA LYS A 546 -16.71 1.45 28.78
C LYS A 546 -16.90 0.07 29.43
N THR A 547 -16.36 -0.97 28.81
CA THR A 547 -16.44 -2.34 29.33
C THR A 547 -15.62 -2.48 30.61
N ALA A 548 -14.39 -1.93 30.65
CA ALA A 548 -13.58 -1.94 31.87
C ALA A 548 -14.32 -1.29 33.05
N ARG A 549 -14.88 -0.07 32.87
CA ARG A 549 -15.69 0.61 33.90
C ARG A 549 -16.90 -0.22 34.33
N THR A 550 -17.62 -0.79 33.36
CA THR A 550 -18.81 -1.60 33.66
C THR A 550 -18.46 -2.86 34.46
N LEU A 551 -17.34 -3.52 34.16
CA LEU A 551 -16.89 -4.68 34.92
C LEU A 551 -16.44 -4.30 36.33
N ILE A 552 -15.78 -3.16 36.50
CA ILE A 552 -15.41 -2.61 37.82
C ILE A 552 -16.68 -2.27 38.63
N ASP A 553 -17.68 -1.64 38.03
CA ASP A 553 -18.95 -1.30 38.67
C ASP A 553 -19.73 -2.56 39.09
N LEU A 554 -19.71 -3.60 38.26
CA LEU A 554 -20.32 -4.89 38.59
C LEU A 554 -19.57 -5.58 39.74
N ALA A 555 -18.23 -5.51 39.77
CA ALA A 555 -17.44 -6.01 40.89
C ALA A 555 -17.78 -5.28 42.20
N ALA A 556 -17.93 -3.94 42.14
CA ALA A 556 -18.33 -3.13 43.29
C ALA A 556 -19.73 -3.49 43.79
N LYS A 557 -20.70 -3.68 42.88
CA LYS A 557 -22.07 -4.10 43.23
C LYS A 557 -22.14 -5.51 43.82
N ALA A 558 -21.29 -6.42 43.35
CA ALA A 558 -21.20 -7.80 43.84
C ALA A 558 -20.40 -7.93 45.14
N GLY A 559 -19.67 -6.88 45.57
CA GLY A 559 -18.77 -6.94 46.71
C GLY A 559 -17.50 -7.76 46.45
N GLU A 560 -17.10 -7.90 45.19
CA GLU A 560 -16.02 -8.79 44.72
C GLU A 560 -14.77 -8.03 44.26
N VAL A 561 -14.65 -6.73 44.57
CA VAL A 561 -13.52 -5.87 44.14
C VAL A 561 -12.16 -6.41 44.61
N GLU A 562 -12.11 -7.00 45.81
CA GLU A 562 -10.87 -7.55 46.38
C GLU A 562 -10.31 -8.71 45.54
N LEU A 563 -11.15 -9.44 44.78
CA LEU A 563 -10.68 -10.51 43.89
C LEU A 563 -9.72 -10.00 42.80
N PHE A 564 -9.86 -8.73 42.42
CA PHE A 564 -9.07 -8.09 41.37
C PHE A 564 -7.89 -7.30 41.91
N SER A 565 -7.80 -7.11 43.24
CA SER A 565 -6.75 -6.32 43.88
C SER A 565 -5.37 -6.95 43.68
N ASN A 566 -4.37 -6.11 43.40
CA ASN A 566 -2.96 -6.49 43.31
C ASN A 566 -2.09 -5.76 44.34
N ALA A 567 -2.71 -5.21 45.40
CA ALA A 567 -2.02 -4.46 46.45
C ALA A 567 -0.93 -5.28 47.17
N ASP A 568 -1.07 -6.61 47.19
CA ASP A 568 -0.12 -7.53 47.82
C ASP A 568 1.16 -7.75 47.00
N HIS A 569 1.24 -7.25 45.76
CA HIS A 569 2.42 -7.42 44.92
C HIS A 569 3.61 -6.60 45.45
N PRO A 570 4.82 -7.18 45.64
CA PRO A 570 5.97 -6.48 46.26
C PRO A 570 6.38 -5.18 45.56
N GLN A 571 6.13 -5.07 44.25
CA GLN A 571 6.49 -3.91 43.42
C GLN A 571 5.35 -2.90 43.21
N TYR A 572 4.16 -3.12 43.80
CA TYR A 572 2.96 -2.31 43.55
C TYR A 572 3.21 -0.80 43.75
N GLY A 573 3.87 -0.41 44.86
CA GLY A 573 4.12 0.99 45.17
C GLY A 573 5.09 1.71 44.21
N LEU A 574 6.06 1.00 43.63
CA LEU A 574 6.96 1.56 42.61
C LEU A 574 6.21 1.72 41.29
N ILE A 575 5.46 0.70 40.90
CA ILE A 575 4.74 0.65 39.63
C ILE A 575 3.60 1.66 39.59
N LYS A 576 2.91 1.89 40.71
CA LYS A 576 1.89 2.94 40.82
C LYS A 576 2.44 4.33 40.49
N LYS A 577 3.71 4.62 40.82
CA LYS A 577 4.38 5.88 40.43
C LYS A 577 4.72 5.95 38.95
N ASP A 578 4.92 4.80 38.29
CA ASP A 578 5.17 4.76 36.85
C ASP A 578 3.86 4.86 36.06
N VAL A 579 2.79 4.23 36.54
CA VAL A 579 1.44 4.37 35.99
C VAL A 579 0.93 5.80 36.10
N SER A 580 1.22 6.51 37.20
CA SER A 580 0.79 7.92 37.36
C SER A 580 1.45 8.88 36.37
N LYS A 581 2.48 8.45 35.63
CA LYS A 581 3.11 9.22 34.54
C LYS A 581 2.47 8.96 33.17
N ALA A 582 1.54 8.00 33.07
CA ALA A 582 0.83 7.71 31.83
C ALA A 582 0.03 8.94 31.37
N LYS A 583 -0.14 9.10 30.06
CA LYS A 583 -0.87 10.23 29.50
C LYS A 583 -2.38 9.96 29.47
N SER A 584 -2.78 8.70 29.31
CA SER A 584 -4.18 8.32 29.35
C SER A 584 -4.73 8.32 30.78
N ARG A 585 -5.80 9.10 31.01
CA ARG A 585 -6.54 9.10 32.28
C ARG A 585 -7.13 7.73 32.62
N GLU A 586 -7.65 7.02 31.61
CA GLU A 586 -8.28 5.71 31.80
C GLU A 586 -7.27 4.65 32.30
N VAL A 587 -6.02 4.74 31.85
CA VAL A 587 -4.94 3.85 32.30
C VAL A 587 -4.67 4.04 33.79
N ILE A 588 -4.66 5.29 34.26
CA ILE A 588 -4.42 5.61 35.67
C ILE A 588 -5.61 5.16 36.53
N GLU A 589 -6.84 5.42 36.06
CA GLU A 589 -8.08 5.09 36.75
C GLU A 589 -8.25 3.58 36.98
N PHE A 590 -8.00 2.76 35.97
CA PHE A 590 -8.31 1.31 36.04
C PHE A 590 -7.26 0.48 36.76
N PHE A 591 -6.01 0.97 36.83
CA PHE A 591 -4.90 0.24 37.43
C PHE A 591 -5.15 -0.12 38.90
N ASP A 592 -5.71 0.80 39.69
CA ASP A 592 -6.00 0.57 41.11
C ASP A 592 -7.05 -0.53 41.34
N SER A 593 -7.90 -0.79 40.35
CA SER A 593 -8.89 -1.88 40.36
C SER A 593 -8.35 -3.20 39.76
N GLY A 594 -7.08 -3.24 39.32
CA GLY A 594 -6.48 -4.43 38.68
C GLY A 594 -6.90 -4.64 37.22
N PHE A 595 -7.50 -3.63 36.58
CA PHE A 595 -7.92 -3.64 35.18
C PHE A 595 -6.99 -2.79 34.32
N GLY A 596 -6.85 -3.17 33.05
CA GLY A 596 -6.19 -2.33 32.04
C GLY A 596 -6.97 -2.30 30.74
N ILE A 597 -6.61 -1.34 29.88
CA ILE A 597 -7.12 -1.25 28.50
C ILE A 597 -5.98 -1.33 27.48
N HIS A 598 -6.25 -1.89 26.31
CA HIS A 598 -5.28 -1.90 25.20
C HIS A 598 -5.96 -1.76 23.85
N ASN A 599 -5.69 -0.67 23.14
CA ASN A 599 -6.17 -0.47 21.78
C ASN A 599 -5.19 0.36 20.94
N ALA A 600 -5.32 0.28 19.61
CA ALA A 600 -4.40 0.96 18.69
C ALA A 600 -4.43 2.50 18.76
N GLY A 601 -5.47 3.10 19.36
CA GLY A 601 -5.55 4.55 19.57
C GLY A 601 -4.74 5.04 20.79
N MET A 602 -4.26 4.12 21.63
CA MET A 602 -3.39 4.46 22.75
C MET A 602 -1.95 4.70 22.27
N MET A 603 -1.29 5.64 22.94
CA MET A 603 0.14 5.89 22.74
C MET A 603 0.96 4.61 22.92
N ARG A 604 2.03 4.47 22.12
CA ARG A 604 2.91 3.29 22.18
C ARG A 604 3.53 3.10 23.58
N SER A 605 3.87 4.20 24.27
CA SER A 605 4.37 4.15 25.66
C SER A 605 3.38 3.46 26.59
N ASP A 606 2.11 3.83 26.50
CA ASP A 606 1.05 3.38 27.40
C ASP A 606 0.67 1.93 27.06
N ARG A 607 0.66 1.55 25.77
CA ARG A 607 0.48 0.16 25.34
C ARG A 607 1.57 -0.77 25.89
N ASN A 608 2.84 -0.40 25.69
CA ASN A 608 3.97 -1.16 26.20
C ASN A 608 3.96 -1.28 27.72
N LEU A 609 3.47 -0.25 28.42
CA LEU A 609 3.27 -0.29 29.87
C LEU A 609 2.20 -1.32 30.23
N MET A 610 1.00 -1.27 29.64
CA MET A 610 -0.08 -2.22 29.93
C MET A 610 0.31 -3.67 29.62
N GLU A 611 1.01 -3.91 28.50
CA GLU A 611 1.53 -5.23 28.12
C GLU A 611 2.47 -5.80 29.20
N ARG A 612 3.40 -4.97 29.69
CA ARG A 612 4.33 -5.35 30.75
C ARG A 612 3.60 -5.66 32.06
N LEU A 613 2.69 -4.78 32.48
CA LEU A 613 1.94 -4.96 33.73
C LEU A 613 1.06 -6.22 33.70
N PHE A 614 0.49 -6.56 32.55
CA PHE A 614 -0.26 -7.80 32.40
C PHE A 614 0.67 -9.02 32.40
N ALA A 615 1.80 -8.98 31.69
CA ALA A 615 2.77 -10.08 31.68
C ALA A 615 3.35 -10.38 33.07
N ASP A 616 3.58 -9.34 33.87
CA ASP A 616 4.10 -9.43 35.24
C ASP A 616 3.01 -9.82 36.28
N GLY A 617 1.75 -9.98 35.87
CA GLY A 617 0.65 -10.41 36.75
C GLY A 617 0.00 -9.32 37.61
N LEU A 618 0.37 -8.05 37.40
CA LEU A 618 -0.17 -6.88 38.10
C LEU A 618 -1.53 -6.42 37.57
N LEU A 619 -1.94 -6.91 36.40
CA LEU A 619 -3.29 -6.73 35.87
C LEU A 619 -3.95 -8.10 35.81
N LYS A 620 -5.13 -8.24 36.43
CA LYS A 620 -5.91 -9.48 36.35
C LYS A 620 -6.71 -9.57 35.06
N VAL A 621 -7.20 -8.43 34.60
CA VAL A 621 -8.06 -8.31 33.43
C VAL A 621 -7.53 -7.23 32.50
N LEU A 622 -7.36 -7.55 31.23
CA LEU A 622 -7.00 -6.58 30.19
C LEU A 622 -8.08 -6.57 29.11
N VAL A 623 -8.74 -5.42 28.96
CA VAL A 623 -9.78 -5.21 27.95
C VAL A 623 -9.15 -4.62 26.69
N CYS A 624 -9.24 -5.31 25.56
CA CYS A 624 -8.49 -4.96 24.36
C CYS A 624 -9.28 -5.06 23.06
N THR A 625 -8.77 -4.42 22.00
CA THR A 625 -9.29 -4.61 20.64
C THR A 625 -8.56 -5.77 19.94
N ALA A 626 -9.16 -6.32 18.87
CA ALA A 626 -8.61 -7.44 18.09
C ALA A 626 -7.14 -7.23 17.62
N THR A 627 -6.70 -5.97 17.49
CA THR A 627 -5.30 -5.60 17.17
C THR A 627 -4.26 -6.23 18.10
N LEU A 628 -4.60 -6.49 19.37
CA LEU A 628 -3.67 -7.14 20.30
C LEU A 628 -3.38 -8.59 19.90
N ALA A 629 -4.37 -9.31 19.38
CA ALA A 629 -4.22 -10.70 18.96
C ALA A 629 -3.22 -10.85 17.82
N TRP A 630 -3.07 -9.82 16.98
CA TRP A 630 -2.14 -9.81 15.85
C TRP A 630 -0.77 -9.20 16.20
N GLY A 631 -0.72 -8.26 17.14
CA GLY A 631 0.45 -7.39 17.34
C GLY A 631 1.46 -7.84 18.39
N VAL A 632 1.04 -8.60 19.41
CA VAL A 632 1.89 -8.85 20.60
C VAL A 632 1.71 -10.26 21.11
N ASN A 633 2.80 -10.92 21.50
CA ASN A 633 2.74 -12.21 22.17
C ASN A 633 2.40 -12.13 23.66
N LEU A 634 1.13 -11.80 23.95
CA LEU A 634 0.60 -11.72 25.32
C LEU A 634 -0.48 -12.80 25.57
N PRO A 635 -0.12 -13.99 26.07
CA PRO A 635 -1.08 -15.04 26.38
C PRO A 635 -1.76 -14.84 27.74
N ALA A 636 -3.00 -15.30 27.85
CA ALA A 636 -3.77 -15.38 29.09
C ALA A 636 -4.43 -16.75 29.20
N HIS A 637 -4.82 -17.20 30.38
CA HIS A 637 -5.51 -18.49 30.52
C HIS A 637 -6.89 -18.43 29.84
N THR A 638 -7.67 -17.39 30.15
CA THR A 638 -9.03 -17.20 29.64
C THR A 638 -9.09 -16.00 28.70
N VAL A 639 -9.76 -16.19 27.56
CA VAL A 639 -9.99 -15.15 26.55
C VAL A 639 -11.49 -15.05 26.27
N VAL A 640 -12.06 -13.86 26.36
CA VAL A 640 -13.48 -13.60 26.15
C VAL A 640 -13.65 -12.62 24.99
N ILE A 641 -14.38 -13.00 23.95
CA ILE A 641 -14.82 -12.12 22.87
C ILE A 641 -16.23 -11.61 23.22
N LYS A 642 -16.36 -10.32 23.53
CA LYS A 642 -17.61 -9.70 23.93
C LYS A 642 -18.27 -9.01 22.75
N GLY A 643 -19.34 -9.63 22.24
CA GLY A 643 -20.00 -9.25 21.00
C GLY A 643 -19.19 -9.73 19.80
N THR A 644 -19.77 -9.69 18.60
CA THR A 644 -19.09 -10.15 17.39
C THR A 644 -19.37 -9.28 16.17
N GLN A 645 -19.91 -8.08 16.37
CA GLN A 645 -20.26 -7.15 15.31
C GLN A 645 -19.27 -6.00 15.28
N LEU A 646 -18.63 -5.83 14.13
CA LEU A 646 -17.72 -4.74 13.79
C LEU A 646 -18.46 -3.76 12.89
N TYR A 647 -18.30 -2.45 13.12
CA TYR A 647 -18.78 -1.46 12.16
C TYR A 647 -17.74 -1.28 11.05
N ASP A 648 -18.13 -1.51 9.79
CA ASP A 648 -17.28 -1.30 8.62
C ASP A 648 -17.75 -0.06 7.88
N ALA A 649 -16.98 1.02 8.01
CA ALA A 649 -17.30 2.30 7.38
C ALA A 649 -17.25 2.21 5.85
N LYS A 650 -16.44 1.32 5.27
CA LYS A 650 -16.37 1.12 3.81
C LYS A 650 -17.61 0.43 3.27
N ALA A 651 -18.11 -0.58 3.99
CA ALA A 651 -19.31 -1.32 3.62
C ALA A 651 -20.62 -0.62 4.01
N GLY A 652 -20.54 0.52 4.72
CA GLY A 652 -21.70 1.29 5.16
C GLY A 652 -22.58 0.56 6.17
N GLY A 653 -22.03 -0.40 6.94
CA GLY A 653 -22.83 -1.27 7.79
C GLY A 653 -22.06 -2.07 8.83
N TRP A 654 -22.79 -2.85 9.61
CA TRP A 654 -22.22 -3.80 10.57
C TRP A 654 -21.83 -5.08 9.85
N ARG A 655 -20.59 -5.52 10.06
CA ARG A 655 -20.08 -6.81 9.63
C ARG A 655 -19.81 -7.71 10.83
N ASP A 656 -19.91 -9.00 10.63
CA ASP A 656 -19.54 -9.97 11.66
C ASP A 656 -18.00 -10.14 11.73
N LEU A 657 -17.49 -10.52 12.91
CA LEU A 657 -16.09 -10.82 13.14
C LEU A 657 -15.67 -12.05 12.33
N GLY A 658 -14.59 -11.93 11.55
CA GLY A 658 -14.09 -13.04 10.74
C GLY A 658 -13.59 -14.21 11.58
N MET A 659 -13.72 -15.44 11.06
CA MET A 659 -13.26 -16.63 11.78
C MET A 659 -11.74 -16.62 12.05
N LEU A 660 -10.95 -16.03 11.14
CA LEU A 660 -9.51 -15.89 11.30
C LEU A 660 -9.16 -15.00 12.51
N ASP A 661 -9.87 -13.89 12.69
CA ASP A 661 -9.70 -13.03 13.87
C ASP A 661 -10.06 -13.77 15.15
N VAL A 662 -11.18 -14.51 15.14
CA VAL A 662 -11.60 -15.36 16.28
C VAL A 662 -10.50 -16.36 16.63
N MET A 663 -9.97 -17.09 15.64
CA MET A 663 -8.91 -18.07 15.85
C MET A 663 -7.62 -17.45 16.38
N GLN A 664 -7.27 -16.25 15.91
CA GLN A 664 -6.10 -15.53 16.38
C GLN A 664 -6.26 -15.05 17.83
N ILE A 665 -7.45 -14.54 18.17
CA ILE A 665 -7.81 -14.16 19.54
C ILE A 665 -7.75 -15.38 20.47
N PHE A 666 -8.39 -16.48 20.06
CA PHE A 666 -8.35 -17.75 20.81
C PHE A 666 -6.95 -18.35 20.88
N GLY A 667 -6.07 -18.03 19.93
CA GLY A 667 -4.64 -18.33 19.98
C GLY A 667 -3.92 -17.74 21.20
N ARG A 668 -4.47 -16.71 21.84
CA ARG A 668 -3.95 -16.12 23.08
C ARG A 668 -4.40 -16.85 24.35
N ALA A 669 -5.32 -17.81 24.25
CA ALA A 669 -5.82 -18.58 25.38
C ALA A 669 -4.92 -19.77 25.72
N GLY A 670 -4.47 -19.85 26.97
CA GLY A 670 -3.56 -20.87 27.50
C GLY A 670 -2.09 -20.49 27.37
N ARG A 671 -1.41 -20.30 28.50
CA ARG A 671 0.01 -19.96 28.57
C ARG A 671 0.85 -21.25 28.48
N PRO A 672 1.72 -21.39 27.46
CA PRO A 672 2.62 -22.53 27.38
C PRO A 672 3.46 -22.64 28.66
N GLN A 673 3.63 -23.86 29.19
CA GLN A 673 4.36 -24.19 30.42
C GLN A 673 3.67 -23.85 31.75
N PHE A 674 2.70 -22.93 31.77
CA PHE A 674 2.01 -22.54 33.01
C PHE A 674 0.62 -23.18 33.13
N ASP A 675 -0.13 -23.24 32.03
CA ASP A 675 -1.52 -23.69 32.03
C ASP A 675 -1.65 -25.12 31.45
N LYS A 676 -2.56 -25.93 32.01
CA LYS A 676 -2.87 -27.28 31.50
C LYS A 676 -3.85 -27.26 30.32
N SER A 677 -4.70 -26.25 30.29
CA SER A 677 -5.67 -25.96 29.24
C SER A 677 -5.87 -24.44 29.17
N GLY A 678 -6.31 -23.94 28.02
CA GLY A 678 -6.79 -22.57 27.87
C GLY A 678 -8.29 -22.54 27.64
N GLU A 679 -8.92 -21.40 27.85
CA GLU A 679 -10.36 -21.21 27.66
C GLU A 679 -10.65 -20.04 26.71
N GLY A 680 -11.36 -20.31 25.62
CA GLY A 680 -11.84 -19.32 24.66
C GLY A 680 -13.36 -19.20 24.71
N ILE A 681 -13.87 -18.00 24.95
CA ILE A 681 -15.30 -17.75 25.15
C ILE A 681 -15.76 -16.71 24.13
N ILE A 682 -16.82 -16.99 23.38
CA ILE A 682 -17.48 -16.03 22.50
C ILE A 682 -18.87 -15.75 23.04
N ILE A 683 -19.15 -14.47 23.24
CA ILE A 683 -20.48 -13.97 23.55
C ILE A 683 -21.00 -13.26 22.31
N THR A 684 -22.11 -13.74 21.76
CA THR A 684 -22.72 -13.27 20.52
C THR A 684 -24.24 -13.21 20.64
N THR A 685 -24.90 -12.62 19.65
CA THR A 685 -26.35 -12.76 19.49
C THR A 685 -26.71 -14.18 19.04
N HIS A 686 -27.90 -14.65 19.43
CA HIS A 686 -28.33 -16.04 19.18
C HIS A 686 -28.42 -16.40 17.68
N ASP A 687 -28.83 -15.46 16.83
CA ASP A 687 -28.87 -15.64 15.37
C ASP A 687 -27.49 -15.98 14.78
N LYS A 688 -26.42 -15.45 15.38
CA LYS A 688 -25.04 -15.70 14.95
C LYS A 688 -24.38 -16.88 15.67
N LEU A 689 -25.01 -17.46 16.70
CA LEU A 689 -24.47 -18.61 17.42
C LEU A 689 -24.25 -19.80 16.48
N ALA A 690 -25.25 -20.11 15.65
CA ALA A 690 -25.16 -21.17 14.65
C ALA A 690 -24.09 -20.86 13.59
N TYR A 691 -23.94 -19.58 13.22
CA TYR A 691 -22.90 -19.14 12.29
C TYR A 691 -21.50 -19.44 12.83
N TYR A 692 -21.14 -19.00 14.05
CA TYR A 692 -19.81 -19.26 14.62
C TYR A 692 -19.54 -20.74 14.94
N LEU A 693 -20.57 -21.48 15.36
CA LEU A 693 -20.44 -22.94 15.52
C LEU A 693 -20.24 -23.65 14.19
N ARG A 694 -20.90 -23.18 13.12
CA ARG A 694 -20.69 -23.69 11.77
C ARG A 694 -19.31 -23.30 11.25
N LEU A 695 -18.83 -22.09 11.46
CA LEU A 695 -17.49 -21.65 11.04
C LEU A 695 -16.34 -22.49 11.62
N LEU A 696 -16.54 -23.11 12.78
CA LEU A 696 -15.59 -24.08 13.35
C LEU A 696 -15.59 -25.42 12.61
N THR A 697 -16.75 -25.83 12.09
CA THR A 697 -16.93 -27.14 11.44
C THR A 697 -16.78 -27.05 9.92
N SER A 698 -17.39 -26.04 9.30
CA SER A 698 -17.16 -25.62 7.92
C SER A 698 -15.86 -24.83 7.85
N GLN A 699 -14.80 -25.47 7.42
CA GLN A 699 -13.54 -24.81 7.14
C GLN A 699 -13.74 -23.83 5.95
N LEU A 700 -13.97 -22.54 6.23
CA LEU A 700 -14.19 -21.53 5.17
C LEU A 700 -12.96 -21.38 4.29
N PRO A 701 -13.07 -21.58 2.96
CA PRO A 701 -11.93 -21.44 2.06
C PRO A 701 -11.35 -20.03 2.09
N ILE A 702 -10.04 -19.91 1.92
CA ILE A 702 -9.37 -18.62 1.75
C ILE A 702 -9.50 -18.19 0.30
N GLU A 703 -10.10 -17.02 0.08
CA GLU A 703 -10.30 -16.45 -1.25
C GLU A 703 -9.37 -15.25 -1.49
N SER A 704 -8.88 -15.12 -2.72
CA SER A 704 -8.06 -13.98 -3.15
C SER A 704 -8.86 -12.67 -3.19
N GLN A 705 -8.24 -11.58 -2.72
CA GLN A 705 -8.74 -10.20 -2.81
C GLN A 705 -8.03 -9.39 -3.94
N PHE A 706 -7.31 -10.06 -4.85
CA PHE A 706 -6.40 -9.41 -5.79
C PHE A 706 -7.09 -8.49 -6.82
N LEU A 707 -8.33 -8.80 -7.22
CA LEU A 707 -9.06 -8.08 -8.27
C LEU A 707 -9.16 -6.56 -8.00
N GLY A 708 -9.45 -6.16 -6.76
CA GLY A 708 -9.55 -4.75 -6.39
C GLY A 708 -8.24 -3.96 -6.56
N SER A 709 -7.11 -4.65 -6.53
CA SER A 709 -5.76 -4.07 -6.65
C SER A 709 -5.07 -4.33 -7.99
N LEU A 710 -5.76 -4.99 -8.94
CA LEU A 710 -5.17 -5.45 -10.19
C LEU A 710 -4.55 -4.31 -11.01
N LYS A 711 -5.22 -3.15 -11.06
CA LYS A 711 -4.75 -1.97 -11.82
C LYS A 711 -3.40 -1.46 -11.30
N ASP A 712 -3.29 -1.29 -9.98
CA ASP A 712 -2.08 -0.78 -9.33
C ASP A 712 -0.91 -1.77 -9.47
N ASN A 713 -1.18 -3.06 -9.28
CA ASN A 713 -0.17 -4.10 -9.40
C ASN A 713 0.29 -4.31 -10.85
N LEU A 714 -0.62 -4.25 -11.82
CA LEU A 714 -0.26 -4.31 -13.25
C LEU A 714 0.62 -3.12 -13.64
N ASN A 715 0.25 -1.90 -13.23
CA ASN A 715 1.07 -0.71 -13.46
C ASN A 715 2.48 -0.85 -12.86
N ALA A 716 2.58 -1.44 -11.66
CA ALA A 716 3.87 -1.66 -11.02
C ALA A 716 4.78 -2.61 -11.82
N GLU A 717 4.24 -3.73 -12.32
CA GLU A 717 5.01 -4.67 -13.14
C GLU A 717 5.40 -4.09 -14.50
N VAL A 718 4.54 -3.24 -15.09
CA VAL A 718 4.87 -2.50 -16.31
C VAL A 718 5.94 -1.44 -16.05
N ALA A 719 5.91 -0.76 -14.90
CA ALA A 719 6.92 0.21 -14.50
C ALA A 719 8.29 -0.44 -14.22
N LEU A 720 8.29 -1.65 -13.67
CA LEU A 720 9.49 -2.48 -13.49
C LEU A 720 10.04 -3.02 -14.83
N GLY A 721 9.22 -3.05 -15.88
CA GLY A 721 9.57 -3.64 -17.17
C GLY A 721 9.54 -5.17 -17.17
N THR A 722 8.96 -5.81 -16.13
CA THR A 722 8.75 -7.25 -16.10
C THR A 722 7.60 -7.64 -17.03
N VAL A 723 6.60 -6.77 -17.21
CA VAL A 723 5.45 -6.98 -18.09
C VAL A 723 5.45 -5.92 -19.19
N THR A 724 5.51 -6.35 -20.45
CA THR A 724 5.56 -5.44 -21.62
C THR A 724 4.37 -5.58 -22.55
N ASN A 725 3.56 -6.63 -22.40
CA ASN A 725 2.43 -6.91 -23.27
C ASN A 725 1.37 -7.77 -22.56
N VAL A 726 0.17 -7.88 -23.16
CA VAL A 726 -0.97 -8.62 -22.60
C VAL A 726 -0.63 -10.09 -22.34
N ARG A 727 0.20 -10.73 -23.18
CA ARG A 727 0.58 -12.14 -22.99
C ARG A 727 1.44 -12.32 -21.73
N GLU A 728 2.43 -11.46 -21.54
CA GLU A 728 3.25 -11.45 -20.32
C GLU A 728 2.44 -11.10 -19.07
N ALA A 729 1.46 -10.19 -19.18
CA ALA A 729 0.55 -9.89 -18.09
C ALA A 729 -0.33 -11.10 -17.72
N CYS A 730 -0.82 -11.85 -18.70
CA CYS A 730 -1.57 -13.10 -18.44
C CYS A 730 -0.68 -14.15 -17.78
N ALA A 731 0.59 -14.27 -18.22
CA ALA A 731 1.56 -15.16 -17.59
C ALA A 731 1.83 -14.76 -16.14
N TRP A 732 2.05 -13.46 -15.88
CA TRP A 732 2.19 -12.91 -14.54
C TRP A 732 0.98 -13.22 -13.65
N LEU A 733 -0.23 -12.99 -14.16
CA LEU A 733 -1.47 -13.33 -13.46
C LEU A 733 -1.56 -14.84 -13.16
N GLY A 734 -0.90 -15.70 -13.93
CA GLY A 734 -0.82 -17.15 -13.69
C GLY A 734 -0.01 -17.57 -12.45
N TYR A 735 0.81 -16.69 -11.89
CA TYR A 735 1.55 -16.91 -10.63
C TYR A 735 0.78 -16.47 -9.38
N THR A 736 -0.34 -15.75 -9.53
CA THR A 736 -1.10 -15.24 -8.38
C THR A 736 -1.96 -16.32 -7.73
N TYR A 737 -2.38 -16.06 -6.50
CA TYR A 737 -3.33 -16.93 -5.80
C TYR A 737 -4.73 -16.81 -6.43
N LEU A 738 -5.10 -15.62 -6.92
CA LEU A 738 -6.30 -15.38 -7.73
C LEU A 738 -6.47 -16.42 -8.84
N PHE A 739 -5.43 -16.68 -9.63
CA PHE A 739 -5.54 -17.64 -10.73
C PHE A 739 -5.79 -19.08 -10.27
N ARG A 740 -5.16 -19.50 -9.15
CA ARG A 740 -5.44 -20.81 -8.54
C ARG A 740 -6.90 -20.88 -8.10
N ARG A 741 -7.40 -19.82 -7.45
CA ARG A 741 -8.78 -19.76 -6.94
C ARG A 741 -9.84 -19.66 -8.02
N MET A 742 -9.59 -18.95 -9.11
CA MET A 742 -10.48 -18.92 -10.29
C MET A 742 -10.70 -20.32 -10.88
N LYS A 743 -9.69 -21.20 -10.82
CA LYS A 743 -9.82 -22.59 -11.30
C LYS A 743 -10.61 -23.48 -10.36
N THR A 744 -10.38 -23.33 -9.05
CA THR A 744 -11.03 -24.17 -8.04
C THR A 744 -12.44 -23.72 -7.67
N ASN A 745 -12.70 -22.41 -7.68
CA ASN A 745 -13.97 -21.80 -7.28
C ASN A 745 -14.36 -20.63 -8.20
N PRO A 746 -14.66 -20.89 -9.49
CA PRO A 746 -14.89 -19.87 -10.51
C PRO A 746 -16.06 -18.92 -10.20
N LEU A 747 -17.13 -19.44 -9.58
CA LEU A 747 -18.36 -18.67 -9.31
C LEU A 747 -18.12 -17.45 -8.40
N VAL A 748 -17.21 -17.57 -7.42
CA VAL A 748 -16.86 -16.45 -6.51
C VAL A 748 -16.26 -15.27 -7.26
N TYR A 749 -15.62 -15.54 -8.41
CA TYR A 749 -14.97 -14.52 -9.24
C TYR A 749 -15.85 -14.07 -10.42
N GLY A 750 -17.16 -14.35 -10.37
CA GLY A 750 -18.10 -13.99 -11.43
C GLY A 750 -17.86 -14.76 -12.73
N ILE A 751 -17.29 -15.96 -12.65
CA ILE A 751 -17.07 -16.85 -13.80
C ILE A 751 -18.16 -17.92 -13.79
N THR A 752 -18.96 -17.94 -14.84
CA THR A 752 -20.06 -18.89 -15.02
C THR A 752 -19.55 -20.27 -15.41
N TRP A 753 -20.31 -21.33 -15.12
CA TRP A 753 -19.94 -22.69 -15.52
C TRP A 753 -19.82 -22.85 -17.04
N GLU A 754 -20.57 -22.07 -17.83
CA GLU A 754 -20.47 -22.07 -19.29
C GLU A 754 -19.09 -21.55 -19.75
N GLU A 755 -18.60 -20.47 -19.15
CA GLU A 755 -17.25 -19.94 -19.41
C GLU A 755 -16.16 -20.94 -19.00
N VAL A 756 -16.34 -21.65 -17.88
CA VAL A 756 -15.38 -22.68 -17.41
C VAL A 756 -15.29 -23.85 -18.39
N ILE A 757 -16.43 -24.29 -18.93
CA ILE A 757 -16.49 -25.39 -19.92
C ILE A 757 -15.90 -24.93 -21.25
N GLY A 758 -16.16 -23.69 -21.66
CA GLY A 758 -15.63 -23.10 -22.89
C GLY A 758 -14.14 -22.80 -22.86
N ASP A 759 -13.60 -22.45 -21.69
CA ASP A 759 -12.18 -22.17 -21.46
C ASP A 759 -11.66 -22.80 -20.15
N PRO A 760 -11.34 -24.11 -20.16
CA PRO A 760 -10.77 -24.80 -19.00
C PRO A 760 -9.42 -24.23 -18.56
N SER A 761 -8.71 -23.55 -19.47
CA SER A 761 -7.40 -22.96 -19.18
C SER A 761 -7.51 -21.63 -18.43
N MET A 762 -8.69 -21.00 -18.44
CA MET A 762 -9.01 -19.65 -17.95
C MET A 762 -8.26 -18.51 -18.66
N GLY A 763 -7.59 -18.79 -19.80
CA GLY A 763 -6.77 -17.83 -20.52
C GLY A 763 -7.55 -16.66 -21.11
N ALA A 764 -8.76 -16.90 -21.63
CA ALA A 764 -9.63 -15.87 -22.16
C ALA A 764 -10.11 -14.92 -21.06
N LYS A 765 -10.48 -15.46 -19.89
CA LYS A 765 -10.90 -14.64 -18.74
C LYS A 765 -9.75 -13.83 -18.16
N GLN A 766 -8.56 -14.43 -18.01
CA GLN A 766 -7.35 -13.70 -17.64
C GLN A 766 -7.09 -12.53 -18.60
N ARG A 767 -7.17 -12.79 -19.90
CA ARG A 767 -6.98 -11.76 -20.93
C ARG A 767 -8.00 -10.64 -20.81
N SER A 768 -9.27 -10.95 -20.54
CA SER A 768 -10.31 -9.93 -20.30
C SER A 768 -9.91 -9.01 -19.14
N PHE A 769 -9.59 -9.57 -17.98
CA PHE A 769 -9.21 -8.78 -16.80
C PHE A 769 -7.99 -7.89 -17.05
N ILE A 770 -6.98 -8.39 -17.76
CA ILE A 770 -5.80 -7.61 -18.12
C ILE A 770 -6.14 -6.47 -19.10
N ILE A 771 -6.97 -6.74 -20.11
CA ILE A 771 -7.37 -5.72 -21.10
C ILE A 771 -8.17 -4.61 -20.42
N ASP A 772 -9.11 -4.96 -19.55
CA ASP A 772 -9.94 -3.97 -18.83
C ASP A 772 -9.11 -3.11 -17.88
N ALA A 773 -8.16 -3.73 -17.17
CA ALA A 773 -7.19 -3.01 -16.35
C ALA A 773 -6.28 -2.10 -17.21
N ALA A 774 -5.79 -2.60 -18.36
CA ALA A 774 -4.93 -1.83 -19.25
C ALA A 774 -5.64 -0.61 -19.86
N ARG A 775 -6.91 -0.76 -20.28
CA ARG A 775 -7.76 0.34 -20.75
C ARG A 775 -7.96 1.41 -19.68
N SER A 776 -8.22 0.99 -18.44
CA SER A 776 -8.36 1.90 -17.30
C SER A 776 -7.07 2.69 -17.07
N LEU A 777 -5.92 2.01 -17.06
CA LEU A 777 -4.60 2.63 -16.87
C LEU A 777 -4.22 3.60 -18.00
N ASP A 778 -4.59 3.30 -19.25
CA ASP A 778 -4.35 4.20 -20.38
C ASP A 778 -5.25 5.44 -20.33
N LYS A 779 -6.53 5.28 -19.96
CA LYS A 779 -7.44 6.40 -19.68
C LYS A 779 -6.88 7.33 -18.61
N ALA A 780 -6.33 6.77 -17.53
CA ALA A 780 -5.68 7.52 -16.45
C ALA A 780 -4.25 8.02 -16.80
N LYS A 781 -3.77 7.82 -18.04
CA LYS A 781 -2.43 8.23 -18.52
C LYS A 781 -1.26 7.63 -17.73
N MET A 782 -1.50 6.56 -16.96
CA MET A 782 -0.46 5.86 -16.19
C MET A 782 0.34 4.88 -17.06
N MET A 783 -0.27 4.41 -18.15
CA MET A 783 0.35 3.53 -19.13
C MET A 783 -0.13 3.96 -20.52
N ARG A 784 0.57 3.56 -21.59
CA ARG A 784 0.00 3.53 -22.94
C ARG A 784 -0.28 2.10 -23.34
N TYR A 785 -1.49 1.86 -23.81
CA TYR A 785 -1.92 0.54 -24.25
C TYR A 785 -2.27 0.58 -25.74
N ASP A 786 -1.51 -0.15 -26.55
CA ASP A 786 -1.87 -0.33 -27.96
C ASP A 786 -2.72 -1.60 -28.10
N GLU A 787 -4.03 -1.43 -28.30
CA GLU A 787 -4.97 -2.55 -28.43
C GLU A 787 -4.65 -3.48 -29.62
N LYS A 788 -4.02 -2.96 -30.68
CA LYS A 788 -3.72 -3.76 -31.88
C LYS A 788 -2.56 -4.71 -31.64
N SER A 789 -1.46 -4.21 -31.08
CA SER A 789 -0.29 -5.03 -30.78
C SER A 789 -0.41 -5.77 -29.44
N GLY A 790 -1.24 -5.27 -28.53
CA GLY A 790 -1.31 -5.74 -27.15
C GLY A 790 -0.12 -5.30 -26.29
N ASN A 791 0.66 -4.32 -26.74
CA ASN A 791 1.85 -3.83 -26.04
C ASN A 791 1.51 -2.74 -25.01
N PHE A 792 2.32 -2.70 -23.96
CA PHE A 792 2.28 -1.71 -22.89
C PHE A 792 3.53 -0.84 -22.94
N TYR A 793 3.35 0.47 -22.84
CA TYR A 793 4.44 1.41 -22.66
C TYR A 793 4.24 2.18 -21.37
N CYS A 794 5.23 2.08 -20.48
CA CYS A 794 5.19 2.77 -19.20
C CYS A 794 5.30 4.29 -19.40
N THR A 795 4.42 5.08 -18.78
CA THR A 795 4.56 6.55 -18.74
C THR A 795 5.30 6.98 -17.47
N GLU A 796 5.85 8.19 -17.45
CA GLU A 796 6.45 8.75 -16.24
C GLU A 796 5.45 8.83 -15.08
N LEU A 797 4.17 9.11 -15.37
CA LEU A 797 3.11 9.12 -14.36
C LEU A 797 2.92 7.73 -13.74
N GLY A 798 2.89 6.67 -14.55
CA GLY A 798 2.84 5.29 -14.05
C GLY A 798 4.04 4.90 -13.22
N ARG A 799 5.25 5.31 -13.62
CA ARG A 799 6.48 5.10 -12.83
C ARG A 799 6.41 5.79 -11.47
N ILE A 800 6.00 7.06 -11.44
CA ILE A 800 5.85 7.82 -10.19
C ILE A 800 4.80 7.14 -9.29
N ALA A 801 3.63 6.80 -9.84
CA ALA A 801 2.59 6.12 -9.07
C ALA A 801 3.07 4.79 -8.48
N SER A 802 3.82 3.99 -9.24
CA SER A 802 4.43 2.74 -8.75
C SER A 802 5.45 2.99 -7.64
N HIS A 803 6.40 3.92 -7.85
CA HIS A 803 7.48 4.21 -6.90
C HIS A 803 7.01 4.80 -5.56
N PHE A 804 5.92 5.59 -5.58
CA PHE A 804 5.34 6.20 -4.39
C PHE A 804 4.09 5.48 -3.88
N TYR A 805 3.76 4.33 -4.46
CA TYR A 805 2.67 3.46 -4.05
C TYR A 805 1.30 4.18 -4.04
N LEU A 806 1.06 5.05 -5.02
CA LEU A 806 -0.20 5.77 -5.19
C LEU A 806 -1.27 4.84 -5.76
N GLN A 807 -2.49 4.97 -5.25
CA GLN A 807 -3.65 4.26 -5.79
C GLN A 807 -4.08 4.87 -7.13
N TYR A 808 -4.52 4.02 -8.06
CA TYR A 808 -5.10 4.38 -9.36
C TYR A 808 -6.13 5.51 -9.23
N SER A 809 -7.06 5.38 -8.28
CA SER A 809 -8.14 6.36 -8.07
C SER A 809 -7.60 7.74 -7.67
N SER A 810 -6.54 7.80 -6.86
CA SER A 810 -5.89 9.08 -6.51
C SER A 810 -5.23 9.73 -7.73
N VAL A 811 -4.65 8.93 -8.62
CA VAL A 811 -4.05 9.45 -9.87
C VAL A 811 -5.12 9.99 -10.81
N GLU A 812 -6.31 9.38 -10.88
CA GLU A 812 -7.47 9.95 -11.59
C GLU A 812 -7.85 11.32 -11.00
N THR A 813 -8.01 11.41 -9.68
CA THR A 813 -8.31 12.68 -8.99
C THR A 813 -7.25 13.75 -9.28
N TYR A 814 -5.96 13.41 -9.23
CA TYR A 814 -4.90 14.37 -9.53
C TYR A 814 -4.87 14.78 -11.00
N ASN A 815 -5.18 13.88 -11.94
CA ASN A 815 -5.27 14.26 -13.35
C ASN A 815 -6.39 15.27 -13.64
N GLU A 816 -7.46 15.25 -12.84
CA GLU A 816 -8.57 16.20 -12.95
C GLU A 816 -8.30 17.52 -12.22
N MET A 817 -7.74 17.46 -11.00
CA MET A 817 -7.59 18.63 -10.13
C MET A 817 -6.27 19.40 -10.30
N LEU A 818 -5.18 18.75 -10.73
CA LEU A 818 -3.84 19.35 -10.74
C LEU A 818 -3.66 20.30 -11.94
N ARG A 819 -3.41 21.58 -11.64
CA ARG A 819 -3.23 22.66 -12.64
C ARG A 819 -1.80 23.25 -12.60
N ARG A 820 -1.41 23.96 -13.66
CA ARG A 820 -0.08 24.61 -13.76
C ARG A 820 0.15 25.66 -12.66
N HIS A 821 -0.92 26.31 -12.23
CA HIS A 821 -0.91 27.29 -11.14
C HIS A 821 -2.05 26.92 -10.17
N MET A 822 -1.71 26.77 -8.89
CA MET A 822 -2.64 26.48 -7.80
C MET A 822 -2.18 27.25 -6.57
N SER A 823 -3.13 27.67 -5.72
CA SER A 823 -2.78 28.25 -4.41
C SER A 823 -2.41 27.17 -3.41
N GLU A 824 -1.75 27.57 -2.31
CA GLU A 824 -1.41 26.69 -1.19
C GLU A 824 -2.62 25.94 -0.61
N SER A 825 -3.75 26.64 -0.44
CA SER A 825 -5.00 26.05 0.03
C SER A 825 -5.60 25.04 -0.96
N GLU A 826 -5.47 25.30 -2.26
CA GLU A 826 -5.92 24.36 -3.30
C GLU A 826 -5.08 23.09 -3.33
N VAL A 827 -3.76 23.18 -3.09
CA VAL A 827 -2.87 22.02 -3.01
C VAL A 827 -3.26 21.12 -1.83
N ILE A 828 -3.44 21.68 -0.64
CA ILE A 828 -3.86 20.90 0.53
C ILE A 828 -5.24 20.27 0.29
N ASN A 829 -6.17 21.02 -0.29
CA ASN A 829 -7.50 20.50 -0.60
C ASN A 829 -7.45 19.34 -1.62
N MET A 830 -6.64 19.44 -2.67
CA MET A 830 -6.44 18.35 -3.64
C MET A 830 -5.86 17.11 -2.98
N VAL A 831 -4.86 17.28 -2.10
CA VAL A 831 -4.30 16.16 -1.32
C VAL A 831 -5.34 15.55 -0.37
N ALA A 832 -6.24 16.35 0.19
CA ALA A 832 -7.33 15.84 1.02
C ALA A 832 -8.36 14.99 0.25
N HIS A 833 -8.40 15.07 -1.09
CA HIS A 833 -9.25 14.22 -1.95
C HIS A 833 -8.60 12.90 -2.36
N SER A 834 -7.40 12.60 -1.86
CA SER A 834 -6.71 11.34 -2.17
C SER A 834 -7.46 10.13 -1.62
N SER A 835 -7.59 9.06 -2.41
CA SER A 835 -8.29 7.81 -2.03
C SER A 835 -7.62 7.09 -0.84
N GLU A 836 -6.35 7.36 -0.57
CA GLU A 836 -5.65 6.92 0.64
C GLU A 836 -6.36 7.33 1.94
N PHE A 837 -7.12 8.43 1.91
CA PHE A 837 -7.82 9.00 3.05
C PHE A 837 -9.32 8.66 3.07
N GLU A 838 -9.78 7.75 2.21
CA GLU A 838 -11.19 7.43 2.07
C GLU A 838 -11.82 6.87 3.36
N ASN A 839 -11.03 6.19 4.20
CA ASN A 839 -11.50 5.60 5.45
C ASN A 839 -11.68 6.59 6.60
N ILE A 840 -11.31 7.86 6.40
CA ILE A 840 -11.47 8.90 7.42
C ILE A 840 -12.93 9.33 7.46
N VAL A 841 -13.51 9.25 8.64
CA VAL A 841 -14.89 9.63 8.91
C VAL A 841 -14.89 10.80 9.88
N VAL A 842 -15.82 11.73 9.68
CA VAL A 842 -16.07 12.85 10.57
C VAL A 842 -16.98 12.37 11.72
N ARG A 843 -16.54 12.57 12.97
CA ARG A 843 -17.31 12.18 14.16
C ARG A 843 -17.85 13.41 14.88
N GLU A 844 -18.95 13.25 15.62
CA GLU A 844 -19.61 14.35 16.33
C GLU A 844 -18.80 14.79 17.56
N GLU A 845 -18.21 13.85 18.30
CA GLU A 845 -17.47 14.13 19.53
C GLU A 845 -16.18 14.94 19.35
N GLU A 846 -15.71 15.08 18.11
CA GLU A 846 -14.47 15.77 17.75
C GLU A 846 -14.72 17.11 17.05
N GLN A 847 -15.97 17.50 16.80
CA GLN A 847 -16.33 18.73 16.07
C GLN A 847 -15.84 20.00 16.77
N ASP A 848 -16.09 20.12 18.07
CA ASP A 848 -15.70 21.31 18.85
C ASP A 848 -14.17 21.50 18.86
N GLU A 849 -13.43 20.39 18.93
CA GLU A 849 -11.98 20.40 18.86
C GLU A 849 -11.49 20.75 17.45
N LEU A 850 -12.11 20.18 16.41
CA LEU A 850 -11.79 20.51 15.01
C LEU A 850 -12.06 21.97 14.68
N GLU A 851 -13.15 22.56 15.15
CA GLU A 851 -13.43 23.99 15.02
C GLU A 851 -12.35 24.85 15.71
N THR A 852 -11.95 24.44 16.91
CA THR A 852 -10.90 25.14 17.67
C THR A 852 -9.54 25.06 16.96
N LEU A 853 -9.19 23.89 16.43
CA LEU A 853 -7.96 23.65 15.69
C LEU A 853 -7.96 24.39 14.35
N ALA A 854 -9.09 24.43 13.64
CA ALA A 854 -9.24 25.20 12.41
C ALA A 854 -8.99 26.70 12.64
N ARG A 855 -9.46 27.27 13.76
CA ARG A 855 -9.26 28.69 14.07
C ARG A 855 -7.86 29.01 14.60
N LYS A 856 -7.25 28.11 15.38
CA LYS A 856 -5.98 28.39 16.10
C LYS A 856 -4.72 27.91 15.38
N ALA A 857 -4.81 26.80 14.63
CA ALA A 857 -3.64 26.06 14.15
C ALA A 857 -3.54 25.98 12.61
N CYS A 858 -4.57 26.39 11.89
CA CYS A 858 -4.60 26.35 10.41
C CYS A 858 -4.34 27.75 9.84
N PRO A 859 -3.15 28.03 9.28
CA PRO A 859 -2.86 29.31 8.64
C PRO A 859 -3.56 29.48 7.28
N LEU A 860 -4.00 28.38 6.65
CA LEU A 860 -4.63 28.38 5.34
C LEU A 860 -6.13 28.11 5.42
N GLU A 861 -6.87 28.70 4.49
CA GLU A 861 -8.31 28.50 4.37
C GLU A 861 -8.65 27.01 4.14
N VAL A 862 -9.58 26.51 4.96
CA VAL A 862 -10.07 25.13 4.89
C VAL A 862 -11.36 25.11 4.06
N LYS A 863 -11.27 24.65 2.82
CA LYS A 863 -12.45 24.42 1.98
C LYS A 863 -13.30 23.29 2.57
N GLY A 864 -14.62 23.49 2.67
CA GLY A 864 -15.57 22.52 3.24
C GLY A 864 -15.78 22.60 4.76
N GLY A 865 -14.88 23.24 5.52
CA GLY A 865 -15.00 23.40 6.97
C GLY A 865 -14.80 22.10 7.78
N PRO A 866 -14.99 22.12 9.11
CA PRO A 866 -14.70 20.99 10.00
C PRO A 866 -15.71 19.84 9.94
N THR A 867 -16.90 20.10 9.37
CA THR A 867 -17.98 19.12 9.20
C THR A 867 -17.81 18.26 7.96
N ASP A 868 -17.07 18.74 6.96
CA ASP A 868 -16.76 18.00 5.75
C ASP A 868 -15.58 17.04 5.96
N LYS A 869 -15.61 15.89 5.27
CA LYS A 869 -14.54 14.88 5.34
C LYS A 869 -13.21 15.43 4.81
N HIS A 870 -13.22 16.09 3.66
CA HIS A 870 -12.00 16.66 3.07
C HIS A 870 -11.52 17.88 3.85
N GLY A 871 -12.46 18.65 4.40
CA GLY A 871 -12.14 19.73 5.35
C GLY A 871 -11.47 19.24 6.63
N LYS A 872 -11.98 18.16 7.26
CA LYS A 872 -11.31 17.49 8.39
C LYS A 872 -9.89 17.05 8.03
N ILE A 873 -9.69 16.40 6.88
CA ILE A 873 -8.36 15.95 6.44
C ILE A 873 -7.43 17.16 6.25
N SER A 874 -7.92 18.22 5.63
CA SER A 874 -7.17 19.47 5.43
C SER A 874 -6.75 20.09 6.76
N ILE A 875 -7.65 20.16 7.75
CA ILE A 875 -7.32 20.64 9.11
C ILE A 875 -6.22 19.79 9.72
N LEU A 876 -6.33 18.46 9.65
CA LEU A 876 -5.35 17.56 10.25
C LEU A 876 -3.97 17.63 9.57
N ILE A 877 -3.90 17.87 8.25
CA ILE A 877 -2.64 18.15 7.54
C ILE A 877 -2.00 19.43 8.09
N GLN A 878 -2.78 20.50 8.21
CA GLN A 878 -2.27 21.78 8.72
C GLN A 878 -1.84 21.69 10.19
N VAL A 879 -2.63 21.03 11.04
CA VAL A 879 -2.30 20.74 12.45
C VAL A 879 -1.00 19.95 12.58
N PHE A 880 -0.77 19.00 11.68
CA PHE A 880 0.46 18.21 11.64
C PHE A 880 1.69 19.08 11.34
N ILE A 881 1.61 19.99 10.37
CA ILE A 881 2.70 20.92 10.02
C ILE A 881 2.91 21.94 11.15
N SER A 882 1.82 22.47 11.73
CA SER A 882 1.85 23.43 12.84
C SER A 882 2.30 22.85 14.18
N ARG A 883 2.38 21.52 14.32
CA ARG A 883 2.69 20.80 15.57
C ARG A 883 1.73 21.17 16.72
N ALA A 884 0.47 21.46 16.40
CA ALA A 884 -0.52 21.82 17.41
C ALA A 884 -0.88 20.59 18.26
N SER A 885 -1.17 20.84 19.55
CA SER A 885 -1.62 19.80 20.46
C SER A 885 -3.03 19.34 20.10
N VAL A 886 -3.21 18.03 20.01
CA VAL A 886 -4.50 17.38 19.82
C VAL A 886 -4.81 16.63 21.10
N ASP A 887 -5.94 16.93 21.71
CA ASP A 887 -6.38 16.39 22.99
C ASP A 887 -7.11 15.06 22.79
N SER A 888 -7.94 14.95 21.74
CA SER A 888 -8.63 13.70 21.43
C SER A 888 -7.71 12.64 20.84
N SER A 889 -7.71 11.46 21.46
CA SER A 889 -7.00 10.27 20.95
C SER A 889 -7.49 9.82 19.57
N SER A 890 -8.75 10.09 19.20
CA SER A 890 -9.30 9.77 17.87
C SER A 890 -8.64 10.62 16.79
N LEU A 891 -8.65 11.94 16.96
CA LEU A 891 -8.03 12.90 16.04
C LEU A 891 -6.51 12.69 15.98
N HIS A 892 -5.86 12.37 17.10
CA HIS A 892 -4.43 12.04 17.10
C HIS A 892 -4.13 10.83 16.21
N SER A 893 -4.99 9.79 16.26
CA SER A 893 -4.85 8.60 15.41
C SER A 893 -5.07 8.92 13.94
N ASP A 894 -6.09 9.71 13.61
CA ASP A 894 -6.40 10.10 12.23
C ASP A 894 -5.27 10.99 11.66
N ALA A 895 -4.75 11.94 12.44
CA ALA A 895 -3.59 12.75 12.07
C ALA A 895 -2.35 11.88 11.82
N GLN A 896 -2.10 10.89 12.67
CA GLN A 896 -1.00 9.95 12.48
C GLN A 896 -1.19 9.10 11.22
N TYR A 897 -2.41 8.64 10.93
CA TYR A 897 -2.72 7.91 9.69
C TYR A 897 -2.46 8.77 8.45
N ILE A 898 -2.93 10.02 8.44
CA ILE A 898 -2.67 10.97 7.35
C ILE A 898 -1.17 11.16 7.16
N SER A 899 -0.43 11.41 8.25
CA SER A 899 1.01 11.69 8.19
C SER A 899 1.84 10.56 7.57
N GLN A 900 1.39 9.31 7.67
CA GLN A 900 2.11 8.15 7.09
C GLN A 900 2.07 8.14 5.56
N SER A 901 1.00 8.66 4.94
CA SER A 901 0.85 8.74 3.49
C SER A 901 1.16 10.12 2.91
N LEU A 902 1.06 11.17 3.73
CA LEU A 902 1.22 12.56 3.26
C LEU A 902 2.58 12.82 2.60
N GLY A 903 3.68 12.37 3.21
CA GLY A 903 5.03 12.60 2.67
C GLY A 903 5.22 11.99 1.27
N ARG A 904 4.76 10.74 1.07
CA ARG A 904 4.87 10.06 -0.24
C ARG A 904 3.95 10.67 -1.29
N ILE A 905 2.74 11.09 -0.91
CA ILE A 905 1.79 11.76 -1.82
C ILE A 905 2.36 13.09 -2.30
N MET A 906 2.81 13.94 -1.37
CA MET A 906 3.40 15.24 -1.70
C MET A 906 4.64 15.09 -2.58
N ARG A 907 5.49 14.10 -2.28
CA ARG A 907 6.67 13.83 -3.09
C ARG A 907 6.31 13.33 -4.49
N ALA A 908 5.28 12.50 -4.62
CA ALA A 908 4.80 12.06 -5.92
C ALA A 908 4.26 13.22 -6.77
N LEU A 909 3.45 14.11 -6.18
CA LEU A 909 2.95 15.32 -6.85
C LEU A 909 4.11 16.23 -7.30
N PHE A 910 5.12 16.41 -6.44
CA PHE A 910 6.33 17.16 -6.79
C PHE A 910 7.02 16.57 -8.03
N GLU A 911 7.24 15.25 -8.08
CA GLU A 911 7.87 14.59 -9.23
C GLU A 911 6.99 14.70 -10.49
N ILE A 912 5.66 14.64 -10.37
CA ILE A 912 4.74 14.85 -11.50
C ILE A 912 4.92 16.25 -12.09
N CYS A 913 4.91 17.28 -11.26
CA CYS A 913 5.09 18.67 -11.71
C CYS A 913 6.48 18.92 -12.29
N LEU A 914 7.52 18.33 -11.70
CA LEU A 914 8.89 18.41 -12.19
C LEU A 914 9.01 17.82 -13.60
N ARG A 915 8.43 16.63 -13.84
CA ARG A 915 8.43 15.98 -15.15
C ARG A 915 7.59 16.71 -16.20
N ARG A 916 6.53 17.41 -15.77
CA ARG A 916 5.72 18.28 -16.63
C ARG A 916 6.39 19.62 -16.96
N GLY A 917 7.49 19.97 -16.27
CA GLY A 917 8.20 21.23 -16.47
C GLY A 917 7.49 22.44 -15.88
N TRP A 918 6.60 22.25 -14.89
CA TRP A 918 5.87 23.35 -14.25
C TRP A 918 6.71 23.93 -13.11
N SER A 919 7.64 24.83 -13.43
CA SER A 919 8.65 25.36 -12.50
C SER A 919 8.07 25.94 -11.20
N GLU A 920 7.09 26.83 -11.28
CA GLU A 920 6.45 27.47 -10.12
C GLU A 920 5.80 26.43 -9.20
N MET A 921 4.95 25.57 -9.78
CA MET A 921 4.27 24.52 -9.03
C MET A 921 5.24 23.49 -8.44
N THR A 922 6.34 23.21 -9.16
CA THR A 922 7.40 22.33 -8.68
C THR A 922 8.12 22.93 -7.47
N SER A 923 8.40 24.24 -7.49
CA SER A 923 8.98 24.95 -6.33
C SER A 923 8.03 24.88 -5.14
N LEU A 924 6.75 25.21 -5.36
CA LEU A 924 5.73 25.20 -4.33
C LEU A 924 5.57 23.81 -3.68
N LEU A 925 5.43 22.76 -4.49
CA LEU A 925 5.32 21.39 -3.98
C LEU A 925 6.58 20.93 -3.27
N LEU A 926 7.76 21.38 -3.69
CA LEU A 926 9.01 21.06 -3.00
C LEU A 926 9.09 21.73 -1.62
N GLU A 927 8.68 22.99 -1.51
CA GLU A 927 8.57 23.70 -0.24
C GLU A 927 7.61 22.98 0.70
N TYR A 928 6.46 22.54 0.18
CA TYR A 928 5.50 21.80 0.97
C TYR A 928 5.94 20.37 1.31
N CYS A 929 6.72 19.69 0.46
CA CYS A 929 7.39 18.45 0.83
C CYS A 929 8.30 18.68 2.04
N LYS A 930 9.14 19.73 2.00
CA LYS A 930 10.01 20.11 3.12
C LYS A 930 9.18 20.47 4.36
N ALA A 931 8.06 21.16 4.19
CA ALA A 931 7.19 21.57 5.27
C ALA A 931 6.56 20.38 6.00
N VAL A 932 6.11 19.37 5.25
CA VAL A 932 5.59 18.12 5.80
C VAL A 932 6.69 17.32 6.50
N ASP A 933 7.85 17.17 5.87
CA ASP A 933 8.96 16.37 6.41
C ASP A 933 9.53 16.99 7.70
N ARG A 934 9.69 18.33 7.71
CA ARG A 934 10.28 19.06 8.85
C ARG A 934 9.24 19.54 9.85
N LYS A 935 7.95 19.51 9.51
CA LYS A 935 6.84 20.09 10.29
C LYS A 935 7.09 21.57 10.60
N ILE A 936 7.44 22.33 9.56
CA ILE A 936 7.73 23.77 9.62
C ILE A 936 7.10 24.41 8.39
N TRP A 937 6.29 25.44 8.58
CA TRP A 937 5.68 26.15 7.46
C TRP A 937 6.72 26.93 6.62
N PRO A 938 6.52 27.08 5.30
CA PRO A 938 7.44 27.80 4.43
C PRO A 938 7.69 29.27 4.84
N HIS A 939 6.68 29.92 5.43
CA HIS A 939 6.77 31.31 5.89
C HIS A 939 7.50 31.48 7.24
N LEU A 940 7.85 30.39 7.93
CA LEU A 940 8.58 30.45 9.21
C LEU A 940 10.09 30.44 8.97
N HIS A 941 10.85 30.91 9.97
CA HIS A 941 12.29 31.06 9.81
C HIS A 941 12.98 29.68 9.70
N PRO A 942 13.90 29.45 8.73
CA PRO A 942 14.54 28.15 8.53
C PRO A 942 15.32 27.59 9.73
N LEU A 943 15.80 28.47 10.63
CA LEU A 943 16.47 28.07 11.88
C LEU A 943 15.55 27.31 12.85
N ARG A 944 14.23 27.28 12.64
CA ARG A 944 13.32 26.38 13.37
C ARG A 944 13.67 24.90 13.22
N GLN A 945 14.52 24.52 12.26
CA GLN A 945 15.08 23.18 12.17
C GLN A 945 15.98 22.81 13.37
N PHE A 946 16.46 23.81 14.12
CA PHE A 946 17.29 23.67 15.33
C PHE A 946 16.53 24.09 16.60
N ASP A 947 15.22 23.86 16.65
CA ASP A 947 14.32 24.22 17.76
C ASP A 947 14.70 23.62 19.13
N ARG A 948 15.55 22.59 19.15
CA ARG A 948 16.12 22.02 20.39
C ARG A 948 17.26 22.83 20.97
N ASP A 949 17.99 23.53 20.11
CA ASP A 949 19.22 24.22 20.47
C ASP A 949 19.04 25.75 20.53
N ILE A 950 18.14 26.30 19.71
CA ILE A 950 17.79 27.72 19.67
C ILE A 950 16.47 27.93 20.42
N SER A 951 16.45 28.86 21.36
CA SER A 951 15.24 29.13 22.15
C SER A 951 14.10 29.68 21.27
N PRO A 952 12.82 29.34 21.59
CA PRO A 952 11.67 29.86 20.86
C PRO A 952 11.59 31.39 20.82
N GLU A 953 12.09 32.07 21.85
CA GLU A 953 12.13 33.53 21.91
C GLU A 953 13.06 34.15 20.86
N ILE A 954 14.21 33.51 20.60
CA ILE A 954 15.16 33.97 19.57
C ILE A 954 14.54 33.79 18.19
N LEU A 955 13.95 32.62 17.94
CA LEU A 955 13.27 32.32 16.68
C LEU A 955 12.13 33.31 16.42
N TRP A 956 11.30 33.58 17.43
CA TRP A 956 10.21 34.54 17.31
C TRP A 956 10.71 35.96 17.01
N LYS A 957 11.79 36.41 17.65
CA LYS A 957 12.38 37.74 17.36
C LYS A 957 12.99 37.85 15.97
N LEU A 958 13.57 36.76 15.45
CA LEU A 958 14.06 36.73 14.06
C LEU A 958 12.89 36.83 13.07
N GLU A 959 11.79 36.13 13.35
CA GLU A 959 10.55 36.16 12.57
C GLU A 959 9.85 37.52 12.63
N GLU A 960 9.73 38.12 13.82
CA GLU A 960 9.14 39.45 14.02
C GLU A 960 9.89 40.52 13.21
N ARG A 961 11.21 40.36 13.05
CA ARG A 961 12.06 41.28 12.29
C ARG A 961 12.21 40.93 10.82
N ASN A 962 11.59 39.83 10.37
CA ASN A 962 11.62 39.32 9.01
C ASN A 962 13.05 39.27 8.42
N VAL A 963 13.99 38.75 9.21
CA VAL A 963 15.39 38.59 8.78
C VAL A 963 15.55 37.24 8.11
N ASP A 964 16.13 37.24 6.92
CA ASP A 964 16.43 36.06 6.12
C ASP A 964 17.81 35.46 6.42
N LEU A 965 18.02 34.22 5.99
CA LEU A 965 19.29 33.51 6.22
C LEU A 965 20.48 34.20 5.56
N ASP A 966 20.29 34.77 4.37
CA ASP A 966 21.37 35.41 3.61
C ASP A 966 21.91 36.64 4.36
N ARG A 967 21.01 37.47 4.91
CA ARG A 967 21.40 38.59 5.76
C ARG A 967 22.09 38.15 7.06
N LEU A 968 21.62 37.07 7.71
CA LEU A 968 22.31 36.52 8.88
C LEU A 968 23.71 35.97 8.55
N TYR A 969 23.91 35.49 7.31
CA TYR A 969 25.20 35.01 6.84
C TYR A 969 26.21 36.14 6.69
N GLU A 970 25.77 37.34 6.32
CA GLU A 970 26.61 38.54 6.20
C GLU A 970 26.87 39.25 7.53
N MET A 971 25.94 39.17 8.49
CA MET A 971 26.04 39.90 9.77
C MET A 971 27.08 39.31 10.73
N GLU A 972 27.79 40.16 11.48
CA GLU A 972 28.72 39.71 12.52
C GLU A 972 27.99 39.25 13.80
N GLU A 973 28.65 38.43 14.63
CA GLU A 973 28.06 37.85 15.85
C GLU A 973 27.44 38.92 16.78
N ASN A 974 28.11 40.07 16.90
CA ASN A 974 27.67 41.19 17.73
C ASN A 974 26.42 41.87 17.17
N ASP A 975 26.32 42.01 15.84
CA ASP A 975 25.19 42.63 15.16
C ASP A 975 23.95 41.75 15.24
N ILE A 976 24.14 40.43 15.10
CA ILE A 976 23.06 39.45 15.30
C ILE A 976 22.59 39.52 16.76
N GLY A 977 23.51 39.58 17.73
CA GLY A 977 23.19 39.72 19.14
C GLY A 977 22.41 40.99 19.47
N ALA A 978 22.78 42.13 18.86
CA ALA A 978 22.07 43.39 18.99
C ALA A 978 20.67 43.34 18.34
N LEU A 979 20.57 42.71 17.16
CA LEU A 979 19.32 42.50 16.46
C LEU A 979 18.31 41.70 17.32
N ILE A 980 18.72 40.56 17.89
CA ILE A 980 17.81 39.77 18.74
C ILE A 980 17.67 40.33 20.17
N ARG A 981 18.35 41.44 20.49
CA ARG A 981 18.45 42.01 21.86
C ARG A 981 18.92 40.98 22.90
N PHE A 982 19.80 40.08 22.50
CA PHE A 982 20.48 39.10 23.34
C PHE A 982 21.94 38.99 22.89
N SER A 983 22.77 39.95 23.30
CA SER A 983 24.14 40.10 22.81
C SER A 983 24.98 38.81 22.93
N HIS A 984 24.82 38.04 24.01
CA HIS A 984 25.54 36.79 24.23
C HIS A 984 25.07 35.62 23.33
N GLN A 985 23.85 35.69 22.79
CA GLN A 985 23.26 34.62 21.97
C GLN A 985 23.49 34.83 20.46
N GLY A 986 24.01 35.99 20.05
CA GLY A 986 24.34 36.28 18.65
C GLY A 986 25.37 35.30 18.06
N ARG A 987 26.38 34.92 18.86
CA ARG A 987 27.36 33.88 18.51
C ARG A 987 26.73 32.51 18.26
N LEU A 988 25.74 32.13 19.07
CA LEU A 988 25.03 30.86 18.91
C LEU A 988 24.27 30.83 17.58
N VAL A 989 23.52 31.91 17.27
CA VAL A 989 22.79 32.04 16.00
C VAL A 989 23.75 32.00 14.82
N LYS A 990 24.87 32.75 14.86
CA LYS A 990 25.89 32.73 13.80
C LYS A 990 26.45 31.33 13.55
N GLN A 991 26.72 30.58 14.62
CA GLN A 991 27.20 29.21 14.54
C GLN A 991 26.21 28.30 13.80
N TYR A 992 24.91 28.38 14.14
CA TYR A 992 23.88 27.57 13.49
C TYR A 992 23.59 27.98 12.05
N VAL A 993 23.72 29.27 11.73
CA VAL A 993 23.68 29.75 10.34
C VAL A 993 24.82 29.12 9.54
N GLY A 994 26.02 29.00 10.12
CA GLY A 994 27.16 28.31 9.50
C GLY A 994 26.98 26.80 9.28
N TYR A 995 26.00 26.16 9.93
CA TYR A 995 25.64 24.76 9.67
C TYR A 995 24.66 24.60 8.51
N PHE A 996 24.03 25.69 8.05
CA PHE A 996 23.08 25.62 6.96
C PHE A 996 23.84 25.41 5.64
N PRO A 997 23.44 24.45 4.78
CA PRO A 997 24.09 24.26 3.49
C PRO A 997 23.94 25.51 2.62
N HIS A 998 25.06 26.13 2.27
CA HIS A 998 25.11 27.27 1.37
C HIS A 998 25.96 26.91 0.13
N VAL A 999 25.44 27.23 -1.05
CA VAL A 999 26.04 26.87 -2.33
C VAL A 999 26.15 28.11 -3.19
N ASN A 1000 27.39 28.47 -3.53
CA ASN A 1000 27.68 29.53 -4.47
C ASN A 1000 27.71 28.96 -5.89
N LEU A 1001 26.76 29.41 -6.71
CA LEU A 1001 26.66 29.02 -8.11
C LEU A 1001 27.28 30.11 -8.98
N SER A 1002 28.26 29.74 -9.78
CA SER A 1002 28.78 30.55 -10.88
C SER A 1002 28.40 29.89 -12.20
N ALA A 1003 28.01 30.65 -13.21
CA ALA A 1003 27.66 30.10 -14.51
C ALA A 1003 28.35 30.86 -15.63
N SER A 1004 29.09 30.15 -16.47
CA SER A 1004 29.60 30.68 -17.74
C SER A 1004 28.75 30.13 -18.88
N VAL A 1005 28.14 31.01 -19.66
CA VAL A 1005 27.30 30.65 -20.81
C VAL A 1005 28.11 30.84 -22.09
N SER A 1006 28.19 29.80 -22.91
CA SER A 1006 28.87 29.82 -24.20
C SER A 1006 27.90 29.35 -25.30
N PRO A 1007 27.65 30.15 -26.36
CA PRO A 1007 26.81 29.70 -27.47
C PRO A 1007 27.56 28.65 -28.29
N ILE A 1008 26.93 27.49 -28.56
CA ILE A 1008 27.45 26.50 -29.51
C ILE A 1008 26.82 26.75 -30.88
N THR A 1009 25.50 26.91 -30.91
CA THR A 1009 24.72 27.29 -32.09
C THR A 1009 23.70 28.37 -31.73
N ARG A 1010 22.92 28.85 -32.70
CA ARG A 1010 21.80 29.79 -32.43
C ARG A 1010 20.74 29.22 -31.48
N THR A 1011 20.58 27.89 -31.43
CA THR A 1011 19.55 27.20 -30.62
C THR A 1011 20.10 26.45 -29.41
N VAL A 1012 21.42 26.25 -29.34
CA VAL A 1012 22.06 25.47 -28.28
C VAL A 1012 23.05 26.34 -27.52
N LEU A 1013 22.73 26.58 -26.25
CA LEU A 1013 23.63 27.22 -25.28
C LEU A 1013 24.28 26.16 -24.39
N LYS A 1014 25.61 26.23 -24.26
CA LYS A 1014 26.34 25.46 -23.26
C LYS A 1014 26.49 26.31 -22.01
N VAL A 1015 25.79 25.91 -20.95
CA VAL A 1015 25.95 26.48 -19.61
C VAL A 1015 26.93 25.60 -18.84
N ARG A 1016 28.08 26.15 -18.46
CA ARG A 1016 28.98 25.51 -17.48
C ARG A 1016 28.71 26.17 -16.13
N ALA A 1017 28.19 25.40 -15.19
CA ALA A 1017 27.99 25.84 -13.82
C ALA A 1017 29.16 25.37 -12.94
N GLY A 1018 29.85 26.30 -12.29
CA GLY A 1018 30.77 26.03 -11.21
C GLY A 1018 30.01 26.09 -9.88
N VAL A 1019 29.99 24.97 -9.16
CA VAL A 1019 29.28 24.82 -7.89
C VAL A 1019 30.31 24.79 -6.76
N ASN A 1020 30.39 25.88 -5.98
CA ASN A 1020 31.28 25.97 -4.82
C ASN A 1020 30.43 25.89 -3.54
N SER A 1021 30.52 24.77 -2.83
CA SER A 1021 29.83 24.63 -1.55
C SER A 1021 30.68 25.25 -0.43
N ILE A 1022 30.09 26.15 0.33
CA ILE A 1022 30.70 26.70 1.55
C ILE A 1022 29.96 26.07 2.72
N ILE A 1023 30.50 24.98 3.25
CA ILE A 1023 30.05 24.38 4.52
C ILE A 1023 31.24 24.49 5.47
N LEU A 1024 31.19 25.44 6.41
CA LEU A 1024 32.35 25.78 7.24
C LEU A 1024 32.75 24.66 8.23
N MET A 1025 31.91 23.65 8.46
CA MET A 1025 32.27 22.48 9.27
C MET A 1025 31.53 21.21 8.79
N PHE A 1026 32.24 20.33 8.07
CA PHE A 1026 31.84 18.92 8.01
C PHE A 1026 32.11 18.30 9.40
N PHE A 1027 31.10 18.24 10.27
CA PHE A 1027 31.22 17.53 11.56
C PHE A 1027 30.09 16.53 11.79
N LEU A 1028 30.50 15.30 12.11
CA LEU A 1028 29.74 14.07 12.34
C LEU A 1028 28.66 14.10 13.44
N LYS A 1029 28.33 15.24 14.06
CA LYS A 1029 27.36 15.30 15.16
C LYS A 1029 25.88 15.23 14.72
N LEU A 1030 25.60 15.41 13.43
CA LEU A 1030 24.24 15.35 12.86
C LEU A 1030 23.77 13.95 12.45
N VAL A 1031 24.63 12.92 12.56
CA VAL A 1031 24.29 11.52 12.25
C VAL A 1031 23.18 10.96 13.17
N HIS A 1032 22.89 11.62 14.30
CA HIS A 1032 21.81 11.20 15.19
C HIS A 1032 20.45 11.90 14.98
N TYR A 1033 20.34 12.92 14.13
CA TYR A 1033 19.13 13.75 14.08
C TYR A 1033 18.41 13.94 12.75
N LEU A 1034 18.95 13.47 11.61
CA LEU A 1034 18.25 13.55 10.32
C LEU A 1034 18.57 12.37 9.38
N PRO A 1035 17.57 11.59 8.93
CA PRO A 1035 17.76 10.61 7.87
C PRO A 1035 17.31 11.20 6.52
N LEU A 1036 17.90 12.29 6.00
CA LEU A 1036 17.49 12.83 4.68
C LEU A 1036 18.42 13.89 4.05
N THR A 1037 19.73 13.66 4.05
CA THR A 1037 20.67 14.49 3.26
C THR A 1037 21.68 13.63 2.51
N ARG A 1038 21.26 13.02 1.40
CA ARG A 1038 22.14 12.63 0.29
C ARG A 1038 21.40 12.72 -1.04
N LEU A 1039 21.35 13.94 -1.57
CA LEU A 1039 21.04 14.25 -2.98
C LEU A 1039 21.82 15.52 -3.33
N LEU A 1040 23.14 15.35 -3.35
CA LEU A 1040 24.10 16.11 -4.13
C LEU A 1040 25.04 15.07 -4.77
#